data_AF-A0A508AYD5-F1
#
_entry.id   AF-A0A508AYD5-F1
#
_cell.length_a   1.000
_cell.length_b   1.000
_cell.length_c   1.000
_cell.angle_alpha   90.00
_cell.angle_beta   90.00
_cell.angle_gamma   90.00
#
_symmetry.space_group_name_H-M   'P 1'
#
loop_
_entity.id
_entity.type
_entity.pdbx_description
1 polymer ?
#
loop_
_entity_poly.entity_id
_entity_poly.type
_entity_poly.pdbx_seq_one_letter_code
_entity_poly.pdbx_strand_id
1 'polypeptide(L)'
;MRRKLRLRAAGTRWLRAALPAAFLGLMLASGAVLASGANSQREINAAGGTQADGSDGLHLWWGSNSQFQVVLGNKGQVYSPGGRPTAGALFNSVYLRVDRGHDNTNRIYHNSNTNSNVGGYAAFTQVSQSAVSGSGTALSPWQVTTVLRPSNSADSAITVTIVDRYVYPQSWFTRRVTLSGMPTSGAAIKFYQNIDTYLDGGDQGPGFTRTSPWNLSSTPDVVGVQKDAQIEALWHEPSSGTPLWDRYFSGTYLYPGRLICNGTTGTSGCTTGTGNLNNAIDTNSSTDNGIAAQWNVPAGASSHTVEYRVTFAMGAVDLTKAFAPATINAGEVSTLSFTLTNRTFNSVASINLTDTLPAGVVVAPTPNVRTSCPSGAAMTTVIPPGMSVSAAVGAGSIQVSGASIVGAPSGGQISCRISVDVTSSVVGQHTNDSSNISGTNNLVNLVGNEVLTVVQPQLTASKSVGGTLLAGQTGAAADGHYLIGLANTGTGPTTAAIDISDTLPAGFSAVAVSSPDGSVSCGGLPATGTLNCSFTPAAPIAAGANASIRVNVAIDASATGDVTNVVAIAGGGDPDPLPTCPAAGNPQCAQVTSTLDTSADVSITKSNGASTYVPGASTVYTVVVANAGPSAASNVQVQDTAPAGTTLTGWTCTGVACPVASGSGNLNHTLPVLAAGASVSYALTVQIDSDTSGSITNTATATSTTPDPNAANNSASDTDTAAPSADVAISKSLASPNPAVPGQTLTWTLTATNNGPSDAPMTTADAVPATVTGLSVGGADGGACSVAGQNVDCDFGTVPSGQSRSYTISGTLAAGATGSLANTATVSTTATDPTPGNNSATSTTPVQATADIAVNKILTTAGPYVIGQTVAFDIVVSNVGPSEATGVQVTDTPSNLTLTSVSGACTALPCTIASIASGGSVTITVQGTIDAEGAFGNSATATPTETDPDGGNNTGTDGDDTTPTADIAVSKTLTTAGPYVIGQTVAFDIVVSNVGPSEATGVQVTDTPSNLTLTSVSGACTALPCTIASIASGSSTTITVQGTIDAEGAFGNSATATPTETDPDGSNNTGTDGDDTTPTADVSVSKTLTTAGPYVIGQTVAFDIVVSNAGPSEATGVQVSDTPSNLTLTSVSGACTALPCTIASIASGGTATITVHGTIDAEGAFGNSATATPTETDPDGGNNTGTDGDDTTPTADIAVSKTLTTAGPYVIG
;
A
#
# COMPACT_ATOMS: atom_id res chain seq x y z
N MET A 1 27.93 -21.55 -38.52
CA MET A 1 26.67 -22.32 -38.28
C MET A 1 26.17 -22.02 -36.86
N ARG A 2 24.89 -22.02 -36.51
CA ARG A 2 23.65 -21.85 -37.31
C ARG A 2 22.46 -21.71 -36.33
N ARG A 3 21.73 -20.58 -36.37
CA ARG A 3 20.32 -20.48 -35.89
C ARG A 3 20.15 -21.01 -34.45
N LYS A 4 18.98 -21.56 -34.12
CA LYS A 4 18.78 -22.99 -33.76
C LYS A 4 17.28 -23.29 -33.87
N LEU A 5 16.81 -24.48 -34.28
CA LEU A 5 17.42 -25.81 -34.34
C LEU A 5 17.99 -26.27 -32.99
N ARG A 6 17.18 -26.25 -31.93
CA ARG A 6 17.30 -27.35 -30.98
C ARG A 6 16.62 -28.55 -31.61
N LEU A 7 17.42 -29.53 -32.03
CA LEU A 7 17.02 -30.90 -31.76
C LEU A 7 16.74 -30.96 -30.25
N ARG A 8 15.53 -31.35 -29.85
CA ARG A 8 15.47 -32.47 -28.93
C ARG A 8 15.54 -33.72 -29.79
N ALA A 9 16.56 -34.53 -29.57
CA ALA A 9 16.37 -35.96 -29.75
C ALA A 9 15.29 -36.42 -28.76
N ALA A 10 14.51 -37.44 -29.16
CA ALA A 10 13.57 -38.26 -28.39
C ALA A 10 13.06 -37.77 -27.01
N GLY A 11 11.73 -37.72 -26.84
CA GLY A 11 11.10 -37.59 -25.51
C GLY A 11 9.61 -37.25 -25.56
N THR A 12 8.77 -38.29 -25.64
CA THR A 12 7.35 -38.41 -25.19
C THR A 12 6.55 -37.13 -24.88
N ARG A 13 5.42 -36.88 -25.58
CA ARG A 13 4.01 -37.18 -25.14
C ARG A 13 3.67 -36.62 -23.73
N TRP A 14 2.57 -35.91 -23.46
CA TRP A 14 1.15 -35.98 -23.90
C TRP A 14 0.48 -34.58 -23.67
N LEU A 15 -0.78 -34.22 -23.98
CA LEU A 15 -1.77 -34.56 -25.04
C LEU A 15 -3.08 -33.75 -24.76
N ARG A 16 -3.78 -33.23 -25.80
CA ARG A 16 -5.15 -32.59 -25.79
C ARG A 16 -5.28 -31.24 -25.04
N ALA A 17 -6.29 -30.38 -25.27
CA ALA A 17 -7.20 -30.14 -26.43
C ALA A 17 -8.03 -28.85 -26.22
N ALA A 18 -8.96 -28.56 -27.15
CA ALA A 18 -10.17 -27.72 -27.03
C ALA A 18 -10.04 -26.17 -27.15
N LEU A 19 -10.12 -25.71 -28.40
CA LEU A 19 -10.91 -24.53 -28.86
C LEU A 19 -12.44 -24.83 -28.75
N PRO A 20 -13.40 -23.92 -29.09
CA PRO A 20 -13.33 -22.52 -29.60
C PRO A 20 -14.32 -21.50 -28.94
N ALA A 21 -14.50 -20.32 -29.57
CA ALA A 21 -15.75 -19.50 -29.65
C ALA A 21 -16.13 -18.57 -28.47
N ALA A 22 -16.88 -17.45 -28.62
CA ALA A 22 -17.22 -16.60 -29.79
C ALA A 22 -17.99 -15.29 -29.40
N PHE A 23 -17.96 -14.25 -30.26
CA PHE A 23 -18.96 -13.14 -30.42
C PHE A 23 -19.13 -12.14 -29.24
N LEU A 24 -19.72 -10.92 -29.36
CA LEU A 24 -19.96 -9.98 -30.50
C LEU A 24 -20.50 -8.60 -29.97
N GLY A 25 -20.09 -7.48 -30.59
CA GLY A 25 -20.93 -6.27 -30.76
C GLY A 25 -20.70 -5.05 -29.85
N LEU A 26 -21.26 -3.85 -30.11
CA LEU A 26 -21.89 -3.33 -31.36
C LEU A 26 -22.09 -1.79 -31.32
N MET A 27 -22.23 -1.14 -32.49
CA MET A 27 -22.82 0.20 -32.76
C MET A 27 -22.05 1.49 -32.33
N LEU A 28 -22.40 2.70 -32.83
CA LEU A 28 -22.51 3.21 -34.23
C LEU A 28 -23.02 4.69 -34.27
N ALA A 29 -22.27 5.61 -34.91
CA ALA A 29 -22.73 6.83 -35.62
C ALA A 29 -21.49 7.52 -36.24
N SER A 30 -21.32 7.73 -37.56
CA SER A 30 -22.10 8.57 -38.51
C SER A 30 -21.95 10.07 -38.23
N GLY A 31 -21.36 10.92 -39.08
CA GLY A 31 -20.71 10.79 -40.42
C GLY A 31 -20.38 12.23 -40.92
N ALA A 32 -19.84 12.54 -42.10
CA ALA A 32 -19.13 11.86 -43.21
C ALA A 32 -18.48 13.01 -44.07
N VAL A 33 -17.93 12.93 -45.30
CA VAL A 33 -17.78 11.92 -46.37
C VAL A 33 -16.66 12.39 -47.36
N LEU A 34 -16.14 11.51 -48.23
CA LEU A 34 -15.29 11.76 -49.43
C LEU A 34 -13.84 12.29 -49.21
N ALA A 35 -12.80 11.83 -49.94
CA ALA A 35 -12.72 10.75 -50.93
C ALA A 35 -11.33 10.05 -50.97
N SER A 36 -11.30 8.82 -51.49
CA SER A 36 -10.11 8.07 -51.94
C SER A 36 -9.50 8.68 -53.21
N GLY A 37 -8.27 8.38 -53.66
CA GLY A 37 -7.24 7.40 -53.27
C GLY A 37 -6.16 7.34 -54.39
N ALA A 38 -5.29 6.34 -54.56
CA ALA A 38 -4.88 5.19 -53.76
C ALA A 38 -3.60 4.56 -54.38
N ASN A 39 -2.86 3.74 -53.61
CA ASN A 39 -2.05 2.58 -54.05
C ASN A 39 -0.82 2.81 -54.99
N SER A 40 0.21 1.95 -55.03
CA SER A 40 0.66 0.88 -54.11
C SER A 40 2.10 0.43 -54.46
N GLN A 41 2.83 -0.15 -53.50
CA GLN A 41 4.14 -0.78 -53.72
C GLN A 41 4.07 -2.03 -54.63
N ARG A 42 5.18 -2.37 -55.32
CA ARG A 42 5.89 -3.65 -55.10
C ARG A 42 7.30 -3.68 -55.71
N GLU A 43 8.14 -4.56 -55.17
CA GLU A 43 9.56 -4.74 -55.51
C GLU A 43 9.76 -5.68 -56.71
N ILE A 44 10.91 -5.54 -57.40
CA ILE A 44 11.68 -6.67 -57.94
C ILE A 44 13.15 -6.43 -57.58
N ASN A 45 13.88 -7.49 -57.25
CA ASN A 45 15.22 -7.42 -56.68
C ASN A 45 16.09 -8.56 -57.24
N ALA A 46 17.25 -8.28 -57.89
CA ALA A 46 18.33 -9.26 -58.12
C ALA A 46 19.62 -8.67 -58.73
N ALA A 47 20.74 -8.89 -58.02
CA ALA A 47 22.07 -9.29 -58.53
C ALA A 47 22.74 -8.54 -59.72
N GLY A 48 23.58 -7.55 -59.38
CA GLY A 48 25.05 -7.68 -59.46
C GLY A 48 25.75 -7.88 -60.82
N GLY A 49 26.44 -6.83 -61.28
CA GLY A 49 27.50 -6.88 -62.29
C GLY A 49 28.39 -5.63 -62.22
N THR A 50 29.71 -5.77 -62.30
CA THR A 50 30.67 -4.66 -62.17
C THR A 50 31.38 -4.34 -63.49
N GLN A 51 31.01 -3.23 -64.13
CA GLN A 51 31.84 -2.43 -65.03
C GLN A 51 31.57 -0.94 -64.71
N ALA A 52 32.49 0.03 -64.69
CA ALA A 52 33.87 0.18 -65.20
C ALA A 52 34.06 1.14 -66.40
N ASP A 53 33.06 1.96 -66.72
CA ASP A 53 33.22 3.33 -67.20
C ASP A 53 32.08 4.23 -66.69
N GLY A 54 32.20 5.55 -66.87
CA GLY A 54 31.30 6.54 -66.31
C GLY A 54 30.45 7.24 -67.36
N SER A 55 29.16 6.90 -67.44
CA SER A 55 28.17 7.65 -68.23
C SER A 55 26.75 7.49 -67.67
N ASP A 56 26.29 8.46 -66.88
CA ASP A 56 24.86 8.55 -66.50
C ASP A 56 24.02 9.04 -67.70
N GLY A 57 22.84 8.44 -67.88
CA GLY A 57 22.00 8.66 -69.05
C GLY A 57 21.21 9.98 -69.02
N LEU A 58 21.27 10.75 -70.11
CA LEU A 58 20.44 11.94 -70.31
C LEU A 58 18.97 11.56 -70.56
N HIS A 59 18.08 11.94 -69.65
CA HIS A 59 16.63 11.86 -69.84
C HIS A 59 16.04 13.23 -70.22
N LEU A 60 15.13 13.25 -71.20
CA LEU A 60 14.42 14.44 -71.65
C LEU A 60 12.91 14.26 -71.49
N TRP A 61 12.23 15.28 -70.97
CA TRP A 61 10.76 15.34 -70.85
C TRP A 61 10.22 16.62 -71.49
N TRP A 62 9.00 16.55 -72.01
CA TRP A 62 8.32 17.68 -72.67
C TRP A 62 7.09 18.10 -71.86
N GLY A 63 7.05 19.39 -71.47
CA GLY A 63 5.87 20.04 -70.88
C GLY A 63 5.15 20.92 -71.90
N SER A 64 3.83 21.03 -71.79
CA SER A 64 2.95 21.63 -72.81
C SER A 64 3.05 23.15 -73.02
N ASN A 65 3.90 23.86 -72.27
CA ASN A 65 4.00 25.33 -72.28
C ASN A 65 5.35 25.86 -72.82
N SER A 66 6.05 25.09 -73.66
CA SER A 66 7.27 25.51 -74.39
C SER A 66 8.42 26.04 -73.53
N GLN A 67 8.54 25.56 -72.29
CA GLN A 67 9.70 25.79 -71.42
C GLN A 67 10.66 24.58 -71.52
N PHE A 68 11.95 24.86 -71.65
CA PHE A 68 13.03 23.87 -71.65
C PHE A 68 13.89 24.05 -70.41
N GLN A 69 14.26 22.94 -69.76
CA GLN A 69 15.07 22.94 -68.54
C GLN A 69 16.15 21.87 -68.66
N VAL A 70 17.41 22.28 -68.47
CA VAL A 70 18.54 21.38 -68.26
C VAL A 70 18.81 21.33 -66.76
N VAL A 71 19.04 20.14 -66.22
CA VAL A 71 19.47 19.94 -64.83
C VAL A 71 20.84 19.27 -64.83
N LEU A 72 21.82 19.92 -64.22
CA LEU A 72 23.17 19.40 -63.98
C LEU A 72 23.42 19.44 -62.47
N GLY A 73 23.04 18.37 -61.79
CA GLY A 73 23.07 18.28 -60.32
C GLY A 73 21.95 19.07 -59.61
N ASN A 74 21.90 18.93 -58.28
CA ASN A 74 20.78 19.35 -57.43
C ASN A 74 20.73 20.87 -57.12
N LYS A 75 20.81 21.74 -58.14
CA LYS A 75 20.58 23.19 -57.99
C LYS A 75 19.65 23.71 -59.10
N GLY A 76 18.37 23.87 -58.79
CA GLY A 76 17.38 24.49 -59.66
C GLY A 76 17.41 26.02 -59.59
N GLN A 77 17.30 26.68 -60.75
CA GLN A 77 17.08 28.12 -60.92
C GLN A 77 15.95 28.31 -61.95
N VAL A 78 15.11 29.34 -61.76
CA VAL A 78 13.97 29.64 -62.63
C VAL A 78 14.15 31.04 -63.21
N TYR A 79 14.15 31.17 -64.53
CA TYR A 79 14.24 32.46 -65.22
C TYR A 79 12.86 32.93 -65.70
N SER A 80 12.45 34.09 -65.19
CA SER A 80 11.25 34.80 -65.67
C SER A 80 11.56 35.64 -66.91
N PRO A 81 10.60 35.81 -67.85
CA PRO A 81 10.84 36.55 -69.09
C PRO A 81 10.91 38.07 -68.84
N GLY A 82 12.05 38.70 -69.14
CA GLY A 82 12.15 40.17 -69.23
C GLY A 82 13.52 40.79 -68.91
N GLY A 83 14.36 40.13 -68.11
CA GLY A 83 15.67 40.67 -67.72
C GLY A 83 16.78 40.43 -68.74
N ARG A 84 17.56 41.47 -69.07
CA ARG A 84 18.83 41.36 -69.82
C ARG A 84 20.04 41.53 -68.88
N PRO A 85 20.92 40.52 -68.75
CA PRO A 85 22.29 40.71 -68.31
C PRO A 85 23.24 41.02 -69.48
N THR A 86 24.35 41.70 -69.21
CA THR A 86 25.39 42.05 -70.19
C THR A 86 26.35 40.87 -70.44
N ALA A 87 26.98 40.79 -71.60
CA ALA A 87 27.82 39.66 -71.99
C ALA A 87 29.23 39.67 -71.37
N GLY A 88 29.73 38.48 -71.02
CA GLY A 88 31.12 38.25 -70.60
C GLY A 88 31.43 36.76 -70.43
N ALA A 89 32.64 36.34 -70.85
CA ALA A 89 33.20 34.99 -70.81
C ALA A 89 32.55 33.90 -71.72
N LEU A 90 33.41 33.03 -72.25
CA LEU A 90 33.12 31.88 -73.12
C LEU A 90 33.67 30.61 -72.46
N PHE A 91 33.08 29.45 -72.75
CA PHE A 91 33.77 28.16 -72.63
C PHE A 91 33.39 27.20 -73.77
N ASN A 92 34.19 26.16 -73.97
CA ASN A 92 34.45 25.58 -75.29
C ASN A 92 33.46 24.54 -75.82
N SER A 93 33.26 24.59 -77.14
CA SER A 93 33.16 23.43 -78.04
C SER A 93 32.04 22.39 -77.84
N VAL A 94 30.79 22.83 -77.96
CA VAL A 94 29.73 21.97 -78.55
C VAL A 94 29.13 22.68 -79.76
N TYR A 95 29.40 22.16 -80.95
CA TYR A 95 28.98 22.76 -82.23
C TYR A 95 27.53 22.37 -82.58
N LEU A 96 26.56 22.89 -81.82
CA LEU A 96 25.13 22.74 -82.14
C LEU A 96 24.75 23.62 -83.34
N ARG A 97 24.98 23.09 -84.54
CA ARG A 97 24.54 23.65 -85.81
C ARG A 97 23.02 23.57 -85.90
N VAL A 98 22.33 24.61 -85.46
CA VAL A 98 20.89 24.78 -85.69
C VAL A 98 20.69 25.16 -87.16
N ASP A 99 20.69 24.15 -88.03
CA ASP A 99 20.23 24.26 -89.42
C ASP A 99 18.71 24.50 -89.39
N ARG A 100 18.33 25.76 -89.12
CA ARG A 100 16.92 26.17 -89.11
C ARG A 100 16.43 26.16 -90.56
N GLY A 101 15.71 25.10 -90.91
CA GLY A 101 15.20 24.86 -92.26
C GLY A 101 14.48 26.07 -92.82
N HIS A 102 14.94 26.47 -94.01
CA HIS A 102 14.45 27.53 -94.88
C HIS A 102 12.93 27.81 -94.75
N ASP A 103 12.57 29.07 -94.54
CA ASP A 103 11.26 29.58 -94.92
C ASP A 103 11.18 29.69 -96.45
N ASN A 104 10.12 29.13 -97.03
CA ASN A 104 10.05 28.82 -98.47
C ASN A 104 9.74 30.04 -99.37
N THR A 105 10.50 31.14 -99.26
CA THR A 105 10.29 32.38 -100.04
C THR A 105 11.57 33.04 -100.55
N ASN A 106 12.03 32.55 -101.71
CA ASN A 106 12.54 33.32 -102.86
C ASN A 106 13.31 34.64 -102.61
N ARG A 107 14.65 34.57 -102.58
CA ARG A 107 15.59 35.64 -102.97
C ARG A 107 16.69 34.97 -103.81
N ILE A 108 16.97 35.30 -105.07
CA ILE A 108 16.94 36.59 -105.79
C ILE A 108 17.85 37.63 -105.13
N TYR A 109 19.12 37.61 -105.55
CA TYR A 109 20.01 38.77 -105.48
C TYR A 109 19.89 39.52 -106.81
N HIS A 110 19.23 40.68 -106.80
CA HIS A 110 19.26 41.59 -107.95
C HIS A 110 20.57 42.36 -107.98
N ASN A 111 21.22 42.41 -109.15
CA ASN A 111 22.14 43.52 -109.44
C ASN A 111 21.28 44.76 -109.71
N SER A 112 21.37 45.75 -108.82
CA SER A 112 20.65 47.03 -108.94
C SER A 112 21.59 48.21 -108.71
N ASN A 113 22.72 48.25 -109.42
CA ASN A 113 23.63 49.40 -109.38
C ASN A 113 23.12 50.55 -110.27
N THR A 114 22.07 51.23 -109.82
CA THR A 114 21.46 52.37 -110.53
C THR A 114 22.28 53.65 -110.37
N ASN A 115 23.44 53.73 -111.05
CA ASN A 115 24.16 55.00 -111.23
C ASN A 115 23.97 55.53 -112.65
N SER A 116 22.89 56.28 -112.85
CA SER A 116 22.57 56.96 -114.10
C SER A 116 23.41 58.23 -114.28
N ASN A 117 24.69 58.11 -114.67
CA ASN A 117 25.45 59.19 -115.34
C ASN A 117 26.84 58.81 -115.91
N VAL A 118 27.12 57.54 -116.24
CA VAL A 118 28.30 57.17 -117.06
C VAL A 118 27.86 56.28 -118.22
N GLY A 119 28.23 56.65 -119.44
CA GLY A 119 27.80 55.95 -120.65
C GLY A 119 28.86 54.99 -121.21
N GLY A 120 28.42 53.87 -121.77
CA GLY A 120 29.10 53.26 -122.91
C GLY A 120 30.25 52.28 -122.66
N TYR A 121 30.51 51.82 -121.44
CA TYR A 121 31.47 50.71 -121.24
C TYR A 121 30.93 49.39 -121.78
N ALA A 122 31.60 48.82 -122.78
CA ALA A 122 31.34 47.47 -123.25
C ALA A 122 32.30 46.49 -122.54
N ALA A 123 31.73 45.56 -121.77
CA ALA A 123 32.49 44.54 -121.05
C ALA A 123 33.27 43.62 -122.01
N PHE A 124 34.23 42.87 -121.47
CA PHE A 124 34.81 41.72 -122.17
C PHE A 124 34.12 40.44 -121.70
N THR A 125 33.68 39.62 -122.65
CA THR A 125 33.22 38.26 -122.39
C THR A 125 34.43 37.33 -122.48
N GLN A 126 34.64 36.52 -121.44
CA GLN A 126 35.58 35.41 -121.52
C GLN A 126 35.04 34.35 -122.50
N VAL A 127 35.84 33.96 -123.49
CA VAL A 127 35.49 32.92 -124.47
C VAL A 127 35.95 31.55 -124.00
N SER A 128 37.11 31.47 -123.35
CA SER A 128 37.60 30.23 -122.73
C SER A 128 38.71 30.50 -121.70
N GLN A 129 38.99 29.50 -120.87
CA GLN A 129 40.28 29.32 -120.21
C GLN A 129 40.66 27.85 -120.32
N SER A 130 41.95 27.58 -120.44
CA SER A 130 42.50 26.23 -120.42
C SER A 130 43.81 26.22 -119.64
N ALA A 131 43.87 25.42 -118.58
CA ALA A 131 45.11 25.05 -117.93
C ALA A 131 45.69 23.84 -118.65
N VAL A 132 46.95 23.91 -119.06
CA VAL A 132 47.70 22.78 -119.64
C VAL A 132 48.71 22.33 -118.60
N SER A 133 48.63 21.06 -118.23
CA SER A 133 49.47 20.49 -117.18
C SER A 133 50.94 20.42 -117.58
N GLY A 134 51.80 20.85 -116.66
CA GLY A 134 53.25 20.67 -116.72
C GLY A 134 53.76 20.17 -115.36
N SER A 135 55.06 19.89 -115.24
CA SER A 135 55.66 19.49 -113.95
C SER A 135 56.08 20.68 -113.06
N GLY A 136 55.83 21.92 -113.50
CA GLY A 136 56.22 23.14 -112.77
C GLY A 136 57.71 23.45 -112.84
N THR A 137 58.43 22.80 -113.76
CA THR A 137 59.89 22.94 -113.94
C THR A 137 60.20 23.84 -115.15
N ALA A 138 61.43 24.32 -115.29
CA ALA A 138 61.82 25.17 -116.42
C ALA A 138 61.67 24.49 -117.81
N LEU A 139 61.59 23.16 -117.86
CA LEU A 139 61.36 22.38 -119.09
C LEU A 139 59.87 22.05 -119.33
N SER A 140 59.03 22.21 -118.30
CA SER A 140 57.59 21.93 -118.34
C SER A 140 56.86 22.85 -117.33
N PRO A 141 56.79 24.17 -117.62
CA PRO A 141 56.11 25.13 -116.75
C PRO A 141 54.61 24.86 -116.73
N TRP A 142 53.93 25.19 -115.63
CA TRP A 142 52.46 25.20 -115.61
C TRP A 142 51.98 26.34 -116.50
N GLN A 143 51.09 26.08 -117.45
CA GLN A 143 50.62 27.08 -118.40
C GLN A 143 49.10 27.28 -118.32
N VAL A 144 48.67 28.48 -117.94
CA VAL A 144 47.26 28.90 -117.99
C VAL A 144 47.06 29.78 -119.21
N THR A 145 46.06 29.46 -120.05
CA THR A 145 45.72 30.22 -121.26
C THR A 145 44.27 30.71 -121.18
N THR A 146 44.07 32.02 -121.13
CA THR A 146 42.75 32.68 -121.01
C THR A 146 42.45 33.47 -122.28
N VAL A 147 41.26 33.34 -122.84
CA VAL A 147 40.85 34.01 -124.08
C VAL A 147 39.63 34.91 -123.82
N LEU A 148 39.75 36.19 -124.15
CA LEU A 148 38.73 37.24 -123.97
C LEU A 148 38.33 37.86 -125.30
N ARG A 149 37.10 38.37 -125.41
CA ARG A 149 36.62 39.21 -126.52
C ARG A 149 35.75 40.36 -126.01
N PRO A 150 35.70 41.52 -126.69
CA PRO A 150 34.70 42.55 -126.41
C PRO A 150 33.28 41.99 -126.56
N SER A 151 32.36 42.44 -125.70
CA SER A 151 30.92 42.09 -125.79
C SER A 151 30.15 43.00 -126.75
N ASN A 152 30.79 44.05 -127.29
CA ASN A 152 30.19 44.87 -128.35
C ASN A 152 30.24 44.10 -129.70
N SER A 153 29.31 44.41 -130.61
CA SER A 153 29.29 43.79 -131.94
C SER A 153 30.38 44.35 -132.86
N ALA A 154 30.72 45.63 -132.71
CA ALA A 154 31.62 46.37 -133.59
C ALA A 154 33.09 45.90 -133.55
N ASP A 155 33.59 45.52 -132.37
CA ASP A 155 34.96 45.05 -132.15
C ASP A 155 35.00 43.54 -131.82
N SER A 156 33.89 42.81 -132.04
CA SER A 156 33.72 41.36 -131.75
C SER A 156 34.71 40.42 -132.47
N ALA A 157 35.43 40.93 -133.48
CA ALA A 157 36.54 40.23 -134.14
C ALA A 157 37.82 40.23 -133.29
N ILE A 158 38.02 41.24 -132.43
CA ILE A 158 39.20 41.37 -131.59
C ILE A 158 39.19 40.27 -130.53
N THR A 159 40.26 39.48 -130.47
CA THR A 159 40.47 38.46 -129.44
C THR A 159 41.75 38.79 -128.66
N VAL A 160 41.69 38.70 -127.33
CA VAL A 160 42.84 38.88 -126.43
C VAL A 160 43.12 37.56 -125.74
N THR A 161 44.28 36.97 -126.02
CA THR A 161 44.75 35.71 -125.42
C THR A 161 45.90 36.01 -124.46
N ILE A 162 45.70 35.68 -123.18
CA ILE A 162 46.71 35.80 -122.12
C ILE A 162 47.24 34.39 -121.80
N VAL A 163 48.55 34.24 -121.74
CA VAL A 163 49.25 32.98 -121.42
C VAL A 163 50.20 33.24 -120.26
N ASP A 164 49.92 32.68 -119.10
CA ASP A 164 50.79 32.73 -117.93
C ASP A 164 51.57 31.41 -117.77
N ARG A 165 52.85 31.52 -117.37
CA ARG A 165 53.77 30.40 -117.18
C ARG A 165 54.50 30.48 -115.84
N TYR A 166 54.39 29.42 -115.05
CA TYR A 166 54.94 29.30 -113.69
C TYR A 166 56.04 28.24 -113.59
N VAL A 167 57.07 28.53 -112.79
CA VAL A 167 58.18 27.60 -112.49
C VAL A 167 58.50 27.62 -110.98
N TYR A 168 58.26 26.51 -110.30
CA TYR A 168 58.59 26.32 -108.89
C TYR A 168 60.09 25.99 -108.72
N PRO A 169 60.77 26.41 -107.64
CA PRO A 169 60.33 27.25 -106.52
C PRO A 169 60.70 28.74 -106.72
N GLN A 170 60.59 29.28 -107.94
CA GLN A 170 61.12 30.61 -108.22
C GLN A 170 60.05 31.68 -107.94
N SER A 171 60.42 32.78 -107.28
CA SER A 171 59.50 33.86 -106.89
C SER A 171 59.11 34.78 -108.06
N TRP A 172 59.02 34.23 -109.28
CA TRP A 172 58.65 34.96 -110.50
C TRP A 172 57.82 34.09 -111.45
N PHE A 173 57.02 34.77 -112.29
CA PHE A 173 56.32 34.14 -113.42
C PHE A 173 56.47 34.98 -114.69
N THR A 174 56.12 34.40 -115.84
CA THR A 174 56.11 35.09 -117.14
C THR A 174 54.72 35.11 -117.73
N ARG A 175 54.29 36.29 -118.21
CA ARG A 175 53.01 36.54 -118.88
C ARG A 175 53.25 36.91 -120.33
N ARG A 176 52.54 36.27 -121.25
CA ARG A 176 52.47 36.62 -122.68
C ARG A 176 51.04 37.02 -123.05
N VAL A 177 50.87 38.20 -123.64
CA VAL A 177 49.57 38.70 -124.13
C VAL A 177 49.62 38.79 -125.64
N THR A 178 48.58 38.29 -126.31
CA THR A 178 48.41 38.32 -127.76
C THR A 178 47.05 38.91 -128.10
N LEU A 179 47.04 39.99 -128.88
CA LEU A 179 45.83 40.51 -129.53
C LEU A 179 45.79 40.02 -130.98
N SER A 180 44.60 39.73 -131.50
CA SER A 180 44.38 39.34 -132.90
C SER A 180 43.01 39.81 -133.42
N GLY A 181 42.86 39.89 -134.74
CA GLY A 181 41.59 40.25 -135.39
C GLY A 181 41.25 41.75 -135.36
N MET A 182 42.23 42.64 -135.51
CA MET A 182 41.98 44.08 -135.46
C MET A 182 41.25 44.61 -136.71
N PRO A 183 40.33 45.58 -136.57
CA PRO A 183 39.63 46.19 -137.71
C PRO A 183 40.59 46.78 -138.75
N THR A 184 40.26 46.59 -140.04
CA THR A 184 41.07 47.09 -141.17
C THR A 184 40.88 48.57 -141.47
N SER A 185 39.99 49.27 -140.77
CA SER A 185 39.89 50.73 -140.77
C SER A 185 39.60 51.26 -139.36
N GLY A 186 40.26 52.35 -138.99
CA GLY A 186 40.24 52.93 -137.64
C GLY A 186 41.61 53.48 -137.23
N ALA A 187 41.66 54.17 -136.09
CA ALA A 187 42.92 54.58 -135.48
C ALA A 187 43.62 53.41 -134.78
N ALA A 188 44.92 53.57 -134.48
CA ALA A 188 45.68 52.61 -133.68
C ALA A 188 45.04 52.39 -132.31
N ILE A 189 45.00 51.14 -131.86
CA ILE A 189 44.36 50.73 -130.61
C ILE A 189 45.42 50.73 -129.50
N LYS A 190 45.19 51.46 -128.42
CA LYS A 190 46.02 51.37 -127.22
C LYS A 190 45.45 50.31 -126.30
N PHE A 191 46.19 49.23 -126.06
CA PHE A 191 45.84 48.23 -125.04
C PHE A 191 46.48 48.59 -123.69
N TYR A 192 45.72 48.36 -122.62
CA TYR A 192 46.10 48.62 -121.24
C TYR A 192 45.90 47.35 -120.41
N GLN A 193 46.88 47.04 -119.56
CA GLN A 193 46.74 46.02 -118.52
C GLN A 193 47.31 46.55 -117.20
N ASN A 194 46.44 46.72 -116.21
CA ASN A 194 46.83 46.82 -114.82
C ASN A 194 47.03 45.40 -114.25
N ILE A 195 48.07 45.23 -113.44
CA ILE A 195 48.18 44.13 -112.47
C ILE A 195 48.13 44.77 -111.09
N ASP A 196 47.01 44.60 -110.41
CA ASP A 196 46.83 44.86 -109.00
C ASP A 196 46.21 43.61 -108.35
N THR A 197 46.45 43.43 -107.06
CA THR A 197 46.04 42.29 -106.23
C THR A 197 45.48 42.71 -104.87
N TYR A 198 45.09 43.98 -104.70
CA TYR A 198 44.42 44.46 -103.48
C TYR A 198 42.97 44.87 -103.73
N LEU A 199 42.18 44.97 -102.65
CA LEU A 199 40.73 45.13 -102.68
C LEU A 199 40.31 46.36 -101.86
N ASP A 200 40.13 47.49 -102.54
CA ASP A 200 39.05 48.49 -102.37
C ASP A 200 39.43 49.80 -103.10
N GLY A 201 39.29 49.78 -104.42
CA GLY A 201 39.58 50.91 -105.32
C GLY A 201 38.76 50.80 -106.61
N GLY A 202 38.38 51.95 -107.19
CA GLY A 202 37.40 52.04 -108.30
C GLY A 202 37.96 51.72 -109.70
N ASP A 203 38.86 50.74 -109.80
CA ASP A 203 39.82 50.64 -110.90
C ASP A 203 39.36 49.81 -112.11
N GLN A 204 39.95 50.09 -113.28
CA GLN A 204 39.54 49.53 -114.57
C GLN A 204 40.33 48.26 -114.90
N GLY A 205 39.62 47.20 -115.31
CA GLY A 205 40.23 45.97 -115.81
C GLY A 205 40.87 46.14 -117.20
N PRO A 206 41.52 45.08 -117.73
CA PRO A 206 42.21 45.14 -119.02
C PRO A 206 41.27 45.57 -120.15
N GLY A 207 41.74 46.47 -121.00
CA GLY A 207 40.88 47.13 -121.98
C GLY A 207 41.66 47.91 -123.04
N PHE A 208 40.94 48.62 -123.90
CA PHE A 208 41.56 49.44 -124.93
C PHE A 208 40.87 50.79 -125.14
N THR A 209 41.64 51.80 -125.55
CA THR A 209 41.11 53.11 -125.94
C THR A 209 41.28 53.34 -127.44
N ARG A 210 40.28 53.97 -128.07
CA ARG A 210 40.31 54.32 -129.50
C ARG A 210 40.08 55.83 -129.68
N THR A 211 40.85 56.45 -130.57
CA THR A 211 40.62 57.85 -130.98
C THR A 211 39.83 57.87 -132.29
N SER A 212 38.56 58.29 -132.22
CA SER A 212 37.72 58.49 -133.41
C SER A 212 38.18 59.74 -134.19
N PRO A 213 38.25 59.70 -135.54
CA PRO A 213 38.54 60.89 -136.36
C PRO A 213 37.53 62.04 -136.24
N TRP A 214 36.37 61.79 -135.62
CA TRP A 214 35.27 62.75 -135.49
C TRP A 214 34.96 63.16 -134.04
N ASN A 215 35.85 62.83 -133.09
CA ASN A 215 35.69 63.25 -131.70
C ASN A 215 36.32 64.63 -131.46
N LEU A 216 35.50 65.60 -131.05
CA LEU A 216 35.93 66.96 -130.65
C LEU A 216 36.07 67.14 -129.14
N SER A 217 35.78 66.12 -128.33
CA SER A 217 36.17 66.05 -126.93
C SER A 217 37.63 65.63 -126.80
N SER A 218 38.34 66.16 -125.81
CA SER A 218 39.71 65.75 -125.46
C SER A 218 39.80 64.39 -124.74
N THR A 219 38.68 63.67 -124.63
CA THR A 219 38.54 62.37 -123.98
C THR A 219 38.44 61.23 -125.01
N PRO A 220 39.34 60.22 -125.01
CA PRO A 220 39.21 59.03 -125.87
C PRO A 220 37.95 58.20 -125.58
N ASP A 221 37.49 57.40 -126.54
CA ASP A 221 36.54 56.32 -126.27
C ASP A 221 37.28 55.20 -125.51
N VAL A 222 36.77 54.82 -124.33
CA VAL A 222 37.37 53.81 -123.45
C VAL A 222 36.52 52.55 -123.46
N VAL A 223 37.04 51.46 -124.03
CA VAL A 223 36.44 50.12 -123.98
C VAL A 223 37.18 49.31 -122.91
N GLY A 224 36.76 49.51 -121.66
CA GLY A 224 37.35 48.88 -120.47
C GLY A 224 36.41 47.88 -119.80
N VAL A 225 36.99 46.96 -119.02
CA VAL A 225 36.22 46.08 -118.12
C VAL A 225 35.96 46.82 -116.81
N GLN A 226 34.71 47.21 -116.56
CA GLN A 226 34.26 47.62 -115.24
C GLN A 226 34.10 46.36 -114.35
N LYS A 227 34.76 46.32 -113.19
CA LYS A 227 34.81 45.13 -112.32
C LYS A 227 33.52 44.93 -111.52
N ASP A 228 32.51 44.32 -112.13
CA ASP A 228 31.48 43.58 -111.38
C ASP A 228 32.10 42.33 -110.73
N ALA A 229 31.59 41.94 -109.56
CA ALA A 229 32.24 41.01 -108.61
C ALA A 229 32.23 39.51 -109.01
N GLN A 230 32.39 39.18 -110.29
CA GLN A 230 32.38 37.80 -110.81
C GLN A 230 33.58 37.42 -111.70
N ILE A 231 34.52 38.34 -111.94
CA ILE A 231 35.76 38.03 -112.70
C ILE A 231 36.88 37.45 -111.81
N GLU A 232 36.68 37.36 -110.48
CA GLU A 232 37.63 36.68 -109.57
C GLU A 232 37.58 35.15 -109.67
N ALA A 233 36.59 34.58 -110.37
CA ALA A 233 36.43 33.14 -110.59
C ALA A 233 37.50 32.49 -111.51
N LEU A 234 38.54 33.22 -111.93
CA LEU A 234 39.53 32.76 -112.92
C LEU A 234 40.89 32.32 -112.35
N TRP A 235 41.07 32.40 -111.03
CA TRP A 235 42.35 32.16 -110.34
C TRP A 235 42.24 31.19 -109.14
N HIS A 236 41.28 30.25 -109.17
CA HIS A 236 41.19 29.14 -108.21
C HIS A 236 41.35 27.77 -108.87
N GLU A 237 42.07 26.88 -108.18
CA GLU A 237 42.48 25.54 -108.61
C GLU A 237 41.33 24.50 -108.61
N PRO A 238 41.49 23.35 -109.29
CA PRO A 238 40.55 22.23 -109.22
C PRO A 238 40.35 21.69 -107.81
N SER A 239 39.18 21.09 -107.56
CA SER A 239 38.74 20.61 -106.25
C SER A 239 39.53 19.41 -105.71
N SER A 240 40.70 19.67 -105.12
CA SER A 240 41.43 18.75 -104.23
C SER A 240 42.21 19.55 -103.18
N GLY A 241 42.34 19.02 -101.97
CA GLY A 241 42.68 19.83 -100.79
C GLY A 241 44.08 20.45 -100.80
N THR A 242 44.12 21.79 -100.69
CA THR A 242 45.24 22.64 -100.22
C THR A 242 46.62 22.48 -100.87
N PRO A 243 47.04 23.50 -101.63
CA PRO A 243 48.39 24.06 -101.53
C PRO A 243 48.38 25.46 -100.89
N LEU A 244 49.56 25.95 -100.48
CA LEU A 244 49.72 27.08 -99.55
C LEU A 244 50.03 28.43 -100.24
N TRP A 245 49.11 28.96 -101.05
CA TRP A 245 49.34 30.22 -101.80
C TRP A 245 48.84 31.50 -101.08
N ASP A 246 47.59 31.52 -100.60
CA ASP A 246 46.89 32.76 -100.20
C ASP A 246 47.51 33.55 -99.02
N ARG A 247 48.41 32.94 -98.22
CA ARG A 247 48.97 33.58 -97.01
C ARG A 247 50.27 34.38 -97.27
N TYR A 248 50.74 34.50 -98.51
CA TYR A 248 52.02 35.15 -98.82
C TYR A 248 51.94 36.56 -99.45
N PHE A 249 50.73 37.10 -99.68
CA PHE A 249 50.54 38.36 -100.42
C PHE A 249 49.83 39.49 -99.63
N SER A 250 49.46 39.28 -98.37
CA SER A 250 48.74 40.26 -97.54
C SER A 250 49.68 41.10 -96.64
N GLY A 251 50.71 41.73 -97.23
CA GLY A 251 51.71 42.53 -96.51
C GLY A 251 51.85 43.95 -97.05
N THR A 252 51.69 44.97 -96.19
CA THR A 252 51.87 46.38 -96.55
C THR A 252 53.35 46.74 -96.66
N TYR A 253 53.83 46.97 -97.88
CA TYR A 253 55.23 47.32 -98.15
C TYR A 253 55.50 48.81 -97.95
N LEU A 254 56.61 49.12 -97.27
CA LEU A 254 57.16 50.47 -97.14
C LEU A 254 58.58 50.52 -97.73
N TYR A 255 58.85 51.62 -98.45
CA TYR A 255 60.08 52.01 -99.16
C TYR A 255 60.34 51.39 -100.55
N PRO A 256 60.73 52.21 -101.56
CA PRO A 256 60.77 51.81 -102.97
C PRO A 256 62.17 51.42 -103.48
N GLY A 257 62.21 50.50 -104.46
CA GLY A 257 63.43 50.13 -105.21
C GLY A 257 63.14 49.98 -106.71
N ARG A 258 63.88 50.71 -107.57
CA ARG A 258 63.67 50.72 -109.03
C ARG A 258 64.22 49.47 -109.72
N LEU A 259 63.46 48.86 -110.64
CA LEU A 259 64.02 48.36 -111.90
C LEU A 259 62.98 48.15 -113.02
N ILE A 260 63.07 48.92 -114.11
CA ILE A 260 62.47 48.58 -115.42
C ILE A 260 63.46 49.01 -116.52
N CYS A 261 63.81 48.08 -117.39
CA CYS A 261 64.38 48.28 -118.74
C CYS A 261 64.00 47.05 -119.58
N ASN A 262 63.70 47.22 -120.87
CA ASN A 262 63.09 46.17 -121.68
C ASN A 262 63.73 46.02 -123.07
N GLY A 263 63.84 44.78 -123.53
CA GLY A 263 64.00 44.40 -124.93
C GLY A 263 65.43 44.36 -125.47
N THR A 264 65.69 43.41 -126.37
CA THR A 264 65.69 43.71 -127.82
C THR A 264 66.05 42.47 -128.66
N THR A 265 65.52 42.39 -129.86
CA THR A 265 66.24 41.85 -131.02
C THR A 265 66.61 43.02 -131.93
N GLY A 266 67.80 43.60 -131.75
CA GLY A 266 68.29 44.69 -132.63
C GLY A 266 69.02 45.84 -131.91
N THR A 267 70.34 45.71 -131.82
CA THR A 267 71.34 46.82 -131.80
C THR A 267 71.16 48.00 -130.81
N SER A 268 71.86 47.87 -129.68
CA SER A 268 72.76 48.88 -129.08
C SER A 268 72.23 50.28 -128.68
N GLY A 269 72.20 50.52 -127.35
CA GLY A 269 72.47 51.84 -126.76
C GLY A 269 71.45 52.34 -125.74
N CYS A 270 71.82 52.33 -124.45
CA CYS A 270 71.09 53.05 -123.40
C CYS A 270 72.06 53.86 -122.53
N THR A 271 72.13 55.17 -122.78
CA THR A 271 72.80 56.16 -121.90
C THR A 271 71.79 56.87 -121.01
N THR A 272 72.24 57.35 -119.86
CA THR A 272 71.42 58.11 -118.90
C THR A 272 71.15 59.54 -119.40
N GLY A 273 69.88 59.94 -119.56
CA GLY A 273 69.54 61.34 -119.86
C GLY A 273 68.07 61.60 -120.20
N THR A 274 67.36 62.24 -119.26
CA THR A 274 66.17 63.10 -119.44
C THR A 274 65.55 63.22 -120.85
N GLY A 275 64.37 62.62 -121.07
CA GLY A 275 63.63 62.67 -122.34
C GLY A 275 62.11 62.44 -122.18
N ASN A 276 61.41 63.47 -121.74
CA ASN A 276 59.97 63.58 -121.45
C ASN A 276 58.98 62.56 -122.10
N LEU A 277 58.26 61.82 -121.26
CA LEU A 277 56.87 61.39 -121.50
C LEU A 277 55.98 62.12 -120.49
N ASN A 278 54.97 62.87 -120.96
CA ASN A 278 54.26 63.85 -120.15
C ASN A 278 53.39 63.22 -119.04
N ASN A 279 53.31 63.93 -117.91
CA ASN A 279 52.55 63.59 -116.70
C ASN A 279 51.11 63.12 -116.96
N ALA A 280 50.77 61.97 -116.35
CA ALA A 280 49.81 61.93 -115.24
C ALA A 280 50.10 60.69 -114.37
N ILE A 281 50.76 60.89 -113.24
CA ILE A 281 50.74 59.94 -112.12
C ILE A 281 49.80 60.59 -111.10
N ASP A 282 48.74 59.89 -110.70
CA ASP A 282 47.89 60.36 -109.62
C ASP A 282 48.69 60.32 -108.31
N THR A 283 48.63 61.40 -107.52
CA THR A 283 49.28 61.51 -106.22
C THR A 283 48.26 61.59 -105.08
N ASN A 284 47.10 60.97 -105.26
CA ASN A 284 46.22 60.56 -104.17
C ASN A 284 47.00 59.67 -103.17
N SER A 285 46.73 59.85 -101.89
CA SER A 285 47.53 59.25 -100.82
C SER A 285 47.01 57.88 -100.38
N SER A 286 47.95 56.94 -100.25
CA SER A 286 47.86 55.61 -99.62
C SER A 286 47.35 54.43 -100.46
N THR A 287 48.02 53.29 -100.23
CA THR A 287 47.75 51.91 -100.71
C THR A 287 47.89 51.56 -102.20
N ASP A 288 47.61 52.45 -103.16
CA ASP A 288 47.67 52.09 -104.60
C ASP A 288 49.12 51.84 -105.10
N ASN A 289 49.34 50.71 -105.80
CA ASN A 289 50.64 50.23 -106.29
C ASN A 289 50.54 49.40 -107.61
N GLY A 290 49.50 49.61 -108.44
CA GLY A 290 49.29 48.81 -109.65
C GLY A 290 50.43 48.87 -110.68
N ILE A 291 50.84 47.72 -111.24
CA ILE A 291 51.75 47.68 -112.40
C ILE A 291 50.94 47.85 -113.68
N ALA A 292 50.97 49.05 -114.26
CA ALA A 292 50.34 49.36 -115.54
C ALA A 292 51.29 49.16 -116.72
N ALA A 293 50.83 48.47 -117.77
CA ALA A 293 51.53 48.35 -119.05
C ALA A 293 50.64 48.81 -120.23
N GLN A 294 51.21 49.62 -121.13
CA GLN A 294 50.52 50.22 -122.28
C GLN A 294 51.29 49.96 -123.58
N TRP A 295 50.59 49.54 -124.63
CA TRP A 295 51.17 49.37 -125.97
C TRP A 295 50.25 49.93 -127.07
N ASN A 296 50.86 50.57 -128.09
CA ASN A 296 50.17 50.99 -129.30
C ASN A 296 50.14 49.83 -130.30
N VAL A 297 48.95 49.41 -130.75
CA VAL A 297 48.80 48.36 -131.77
C VAL A 297 48.23 48.96 -133.07
N PRO A 298 48.86 48.75 -134.25
CA PRO A 298 48.38 49.28 -135.52
C PRO A 298 47.02 48.70 -135.94
N ALA A 299 46.18 49.53 -136.57
CA ALA A 299 44.96 49.07 -137.23
C ALA A 299 45.28 48.09 -138.38
N GLY A 300 44.40 47.12 -138.62
CA GLY A 300 44.59 46.05 -139.61
C GLY A 300 45.64 44.98 -139.25
N ALA A 301 46.24 45.03 -138.06
CA ALA A 301 47.18 43.99 -137.62
C ALA A 301 46.48 42.64 -137.42
N SER A 302 46.99 41.59 -138.08
CA SER A 302 46.48 40.22 -137.94
C SER A 302 46.70 39.66 -136.54
N SER A 303 47.87 39.91 -135.95
CA SER A 303 48.17 39.65 -134.55
C SER A 303 49.31 40.53 -134.02
N HIS A 304 49.32 40.79 -132.70
CA HIS A 304 50.39 41.48 -131.99
C HIS A 304 50.60 40.83 -130.61
N THR A 305 51.84 40.56 -130.23
CA THR A 305 52.18 39.78 -129.03
C THR A 305 53.29 40.44 -128.21
N VAL A 306 53.15 40.45 -126.89
CA VAL A 306 54.15 40.94 -125.92
C VAL A 306 54.33 39.90 -124.80
N GLU A 307 55.54 39.76 -124.25
CA GLU A 307 55.86 38.85 -123.14
C GLU A 307 56.79 39.51 -122.11
N TYR A 308 56.54 39.30 -120.82
CA TYR A 308 57.26 39.95 -119.71
C TYR A 308 57.29 39.08 -118.43
N ARG A 309 58.06 39.50 -117.41
CA ARG A 309 58.31 38.79 -116.14
C ARG A 309 58.00 39.67 -114.92
N VAL A 310 57.50 39.09 -113.83
CA VAL A 310 57.19 39.74 -112.53
C VAL A 310 57.84 38.95 -111.38
N THR A 311 58.40 39.57 -110.33
CA THR A 311 59.22 38.91 -109.26
C THR A 311 58.96 39.47 -107.85
N PHE A 312 59.09 38.66 -106.77
CA PHE A 312 58.74 39.01 -105.36
C PHE A 312 59.83 38.65 -104.30
N ALA A 313 59.75 39.22 -103.08
CA ALA A 313 60.64 39.01 -101.91
C ALA A 313 59.90 39.10 -100.54
N MET A 314 60.40 38.49 -99.44
CA MET A 314 59.63 38.23 -98.19
C MET A 314 60.48 38.06 -96.88
N GLY A 315 59.90 38.28 -95.68
CA GLY A 315 60.37 37.69 -94.39
C GLY A 315 60.01 38.40 -93.06
N ALA A 316 59.56 37.66 -92.03
CA ALA A 316 59.38 38.10 -90.61
C ALA A 316 59.14 36.89 -89.63
N VAL A 317 59.03 37.12 -88.30
CA VAL A 317 58.91 36.09 -87.21
C VAL A 317 57.67 36.31 -86.33
N ASP A 318 56.98 35.24 -85.90
CA ASP A 318 55.78 35.31 -85.02
C ASP A 318 56.16 35.40 -83.52
N LEU A 319 55.30 36.04 -82.70
CA LEU A 319 55.34 36.02 -81.22
C LEU A 319 53.98 35.59 -80.64
N THR A 320 54.00 34.74 -79.60
CA THR A 320 52.87 34.51 -78.68
C THR A 320 53.34 34.57 -77.21
N LYS A 321 52.41 34.67 -76.25
CA LYS A 321 52.69 34.51 -74.81
C LYS A 321 51.63 33.65 -74.12
N ALA A 322 51.91 33.16 -72.91
CA ALA A 322 50.96 32.40 -72.08
C ALA A 322 51.31 32.45 -70.58
N PHE A 323 50.32 32.47 -69.69
CA PHE A 323 50.49 32.24 -68.25
C PHE A 323 50.31 30.75 -67.88
N ALA A 324 51.15 30.22 -66.99
CA ALA A 324 51.08 28.83 -66.54
C ALA A 324 51.46 28.69 -65.05
N PRO A 325 50.53 28.36 -64.14
CA PRO A 325 49.07 28.27 -64.34
C PRO A 325 48.44 29.65 -64.63
N ALA A 326 47.31 29.68 -65.33
CA ALA A 326 46.56 30.90 -65.62
C ALA A 326 45.67 31.38 -64.44
N THR A 327 45.54 30.56 -63.39
CA THR A 327 44.91 30.94 -62.12
C THR A 327 45.85 30.62 -60.97
N ILE A 328 45.98 31.55 -60.02
CA ILE A 328 46.83 31.45 -58.82
C ILE A 328 46.08 31.99 -57.59
N ASN A 329 46.41 31.55 -56.39
CA ASN A 329 46.03 32.30 -55.19
C ASN A 329 46.87 33.59 -55.05
N ALA A 330 46.37 34.57 -54.31
CA ALA A 330 47.10 35.81 -54.03
C ALA A 330 48.48 35.53 -53.39
N GLY A 331 49.56 35.95 -54.07
CA GLY A 331 50.95 35.72 -53.65
C GLY A 331 51.59 34.41 -54.14
N GLU A 332 50.85 33.52 -54.79
CA GLU A 332 51.44 32.37 -55.50
C GLU A 332 52.12 32.80 -56.83
N VAL A 333 52.77 31.86 -57.51
CA VAL A 333 53.59 32.12 -58.71
C VAL A 333 52.95 31.51 -59.97
N SER A 334 52.95 32.30 -61.05
CA SER A 334 52.64 31.85 -62.41
C SER A 334 53.82 32.11 -63.33
N THR A 335 54.16 31.18 -64.20
CA THR A 335 55.21 31.37 -65.21
C THR A 335 54.63 32.04 -66.47
N LEU A 336 55.01 33.29 -66.75
CA LEU A 336 54.75 33.94 -68.03
C LEU A 336 55.78 33.48 -69.06
N SER A 337 55.30 32.93 -70.18
CA SER A 337 56.15 32.36 -71.24
C SER A 337 55.93 33.03 -72.59
N PHE A 338 56.96 33.70 -73.12
CA PHE A 338 57.00 34.20 -74.50
C PHE A 338 57.48 33.10 -75.44
N THR A 339 56.81 32.89 -76.57
CA THR A 339 57.23 31.92 -77.59
C THR A 339 57.46 32.64 -78.93
N LEU A 340 58.73 32.77 -79.30
CA LEU A 340 59.19 33.31 -80.59
C LEU A 340 59.17 32.18 -81.62
N THR A 341 58.67 32.43 -82.84
CA THR A 341 58.55 31.35 -83.83
C THR A 341 58.84 31.77 -85.28
N ASN A 342 59.88 31.19 -85.87
CA ASN A 342 60.33 31.46 -87.22
C ASN A 342 59.75 30.45 -88.23
N ARG A 343 59.14 30.98 -89.30
CA ARG A 343 58.64 30.20 -90.45
C ARG A 343 59.55 30.26 -91.68
N THR A 344 60.66 31.00 -91.60
CA THR A 344 61.56 31.24 -92.73
C THR A 344 62.80 30.34 -92.68
N PHE A 345 63.44 30.14 -93.83
CA PHE A 345 64.71 29.42 -93.94
C PHE A 345 65.91 30.18 -93.36
N ASN A 346 65.77 31.49 -93.13
CA ASN A 346 66.86 32.33 -92.63
C ASN A 346 66.78 32.46 -91.11
N SER A 347 67.92 32.42 -90.43
CA SER A 347 68.00 32.78 -89.01
C SER A 347 67.73 34.27 -88.85
N VAL A 348 66.92 34.64 -87.86
CA VAL A 348 66.55 36.02 -87.56
C VAL A 348 67.15 36.40 -86.20
N ALA A 349 67.80 37.56 -86.14
CA ALA A 349 68.55 38.03 -84.98
C ALA A 349 68.11 39.45 -84.57
N SER A 350 68.66 39.94 -83.45
CA SER A 350 68.31 41.26 -82.88
C SER A 350 66.82 41.41 -82.58
N ILE A 351 66.14 40.30 -82.25
CA ILE A 351 64.76 40.28 -81.81
C ILE A 351 64.70 40.92 -80.42
N ASN A 352 63.86 41.95 -80.31
CA ASN A 352 63.63 42.69 -79.08
C ASN A 352 62.13 42.66 -78.77
N LEU A 353 61.76 42.66 -77.49
CA LEU A 353 60.41 42.98 -77.00
C LEU A 353 60.48 43.47 -75.54
N THR A 354 59.50 44.27 -75.13
CA THR A 354 59.21 44.59 -73.74
C THR A 354 57.75 44.29 -73.47
N ASP A 355 57.45 43.43 -72.50
CA ASP A 355 56.11 43.22 -71.96
C ASP A 355 55.98 44.01 -70.66
N THR A 356 55.11 45.02 -70.66
CA THR A 356 54.75 45.77 -69.46
C THR A 356 53.60 45.03 -68.77
N LEU A 357 53.87 44.42 -67.63
CA LEU A 357 52.92 43.54 -66.95
C LEU A 357 51.65 44.31 -66.52
N PRO A 358 50.49 43.63 -66.42
CA PRO A 358 49.25 44.27 -65.96
C PRO A 358 49.37 44.84 -64.55
N ALA A 359 48.62 45.89 -64.25
CA ALA A 359 48.70 46.59 -62.97
C ALA A 359 48.36 45.70 -61.77
N GLY A 360 49.37 45.34 -60.98
CA GLY A 360 49.28 44.40 -59.84
C GLY A 360 50.06 43.11 -60.06
N VAL A 361 50.38 42.75 -61.31
CA VAL A 361 51.27 41.64 -61.65
C VAL A 361 52.72 42.14 -61.72
N VAL A 362 53.61 41.44 -61.02
CA VAL A 362 55.04 41.75 -60.95
C VAL A 362 55.88 40.49 -61.11
N VAL A 363 57.14 40.64 -61.53
CA VAL A 363 58.11 39.54 -61.52
C VAL A 363 58.28 38.99 -60.09
N ALA A 364 58.22 37.67 -59.95
CA ALA A 364 58.19 36.96 -58.67
C ALA A 364 59.48 37.13 -57.83
N PRO A 365 59.43 36.87 -56.51
CA PRO A 365 60.61 36.88 -55.62
C PRO A 365 61.77 36.00 -56.11
N THR A 366 61.48 34.94 -56.85
CA THR A 366 62.46 34.17 -57.63
C THR A 366 62.06 34.20 -59.11
N PRO A 367 62.68 35.04 -59.96
CA PRO A 367 62.22 35.25 -61.34
C PRO A 367 62.36 34.05 -62.29
N ASN A 368 63.12 33.01 -61.90
CA ASN A 368 63.28 31.74 -62.62
C ASN A 368 63.52 31.83 -64.14
N VAL A 369 64.22 32.89 -64.59
CA VAL A 369 64.43 33.19 -66.01
C VAL A 369 65.08 32.03 -66.74
N ARG A 370 64.42 31.54 -67.80
CA ARG A 370 64.92 30.46 -68.67
C ARG A 370 64.65 30.76 -70.14
N THR A 371 65.43 30.17 -71.04
CA THR A 371 65.19 30.22 -72.48
C THR A 371 65.58 28.93 -73.20
N SER A 372 64.99 28.70 -74.37
CA SER A 372 65.42 27.70 -75.36
C SER A 372 65.86 28.31 -76.70
N CYS A 373 65.96 29.64 -76.79
CA CYS A 373 66.47 30.32 -77.97
C CYS A 373 67.99 30.10 -78.11
N PRO A 374 68.55 30.07 -79.34
CA PRO A 374 67.88 30.32 -80.62
C PRO A 374 67.28 29.08 -81.32
N SER A 375 67.45 27.88 -80.78
CA SER A 375 67.22 26.62 -81.50
C SER A 375 65.93 25.87 -81.14
N GLY A 376 65.23 26.25 -80.07
CA GLY A 376 64.07 25.51 -79.58
C GLY A 376 64.43 24.27 -78.75
N ALA A 377 65.63 24.25 -78.16
CA ALA A 377 66.13 23.15 -77.32
C ALA A 377 65.40 23.05 -75.95
N ALA A 378 65.93 22.25 -75.03
CA ALA A 378 65.45 22.23 -73.65
C ALA A 378 65.66 23.61 -72.98
N MET A 379 64.71 24.06 -72.15
CA MET A 379 64.76 25.34 -71.44
C MET A 379 65.90 25.36 -70.43
N THR A 380 66.86 26.27 -70.63
CA THR A 380 68.04 26.46 -69.77
C THR A 380 68.04 27.83 -69.10
N THR A 381 68.70 27.96 -67.94
CA THR A 381 68.98 29.25 -67.29
C THR A 381 70.16 30.00 -67.92
N VAL A 382 70.91 29.36 -68.82
CA VAL A 382 72.04 29.98 -69.53
C VAL A 382 71.52 30.78 -70.72
N ILE A 383 71.58 32.11 -70.65
CA ILE A 383 71.21 32.99 -71.75
C ILE A 383 72.29 32.95 -72.86
N PRO A 384 71.93 32.80 -74.16
CA PRO A 384 72.90 32.80 -75.26
C PRO A 384 73.73 34.09 -75.38
N PRO A 385 74.99 34.03 -75.85
CA PRO A 385 75.79 35.21 -76.13
C PRO A 385 75.08 36.16 -77.12
N GLY A 386 75.01 37.45 -76.76
CA GLY A 386 74.33 38.49 -77.53
C GLY A 386 72.86 38.72 -77.17
N MET A 387 72.24 37.80 -76.42
CA MET A 387 70.88 37.93 -75.90
C MET A 387 70.90 38.38 -74.43
N SER A 388 69.88 39.13 -74.00
CA SER A 388 69.63 39.45 -72.60
C SER A 388 68.14 39.40 -72.26
N VAL A 389 67.84 39.06 -71.00
CA VAL A 389 66.49 39.11 -70.44
C VAL A 389 66.55 39.88 -69.12
N SER A 390 65.85 41.00 -69.04
CA SER A 390 65.73 41.84 -67.85
C SER A 390 64.39 41.55 -67.17
N ALA A 391 64.46 40.97 -65.97
CA ALA A 391 63.32 40.66 -65.11
C ALA A 391 63.74 40.78 -63.64
N ALA A 392 63.81 42.01 -63.13
CA ALA A 392 64.16 42.27 -61.74
C ALA A 392 62.99 41.91 -60.81
N VAL A 393 63.28 41.39 -59.62
CA VAL A 393 62.26 41.05 -58.60
C VAL A 393 61.35 42.26 -58.32
N GLY A 394 60.04 42.05 -58.36
CA GLY A 394 59.04 43.11 -58.13
C GLY A 394 58.85 44.09 -59.30
N ALA A 395 59.53 43.91 -60.44
CA ALA A 395 59.33 44.77 -61.61
C ALA A 395 57.98 44.50 -62.29
N GLY A 396 57.29 45.56 -62.69
CA GLY A 396 56.09 45.52 -63.53
C GLY A 396 56.38 45.41 -65.04
N SER A 397 57.55 44.91 -65.44
CA SER A 397 57.87 44.65 -66.86
C SER A 397 58.98 43.62 -67.03
N ILE A 398 58.99 42.97 -68.19
CA ILE A 398 60.01 42.02 -68.63
C ILE A 398 60.52 42.48 -70.00
N GLN A 399 61.84 42.59 -70.15
CA GLN A 399 62.46 42.98 -71.41
C GLN A 399 63.32 41.85 -71.96
N VAL A 400 63.22 41.57 -73.26
CA VAL A 400 64.11 40.68 -73.99
C VAL A 400 64.79 41.49 -75.09
N SER A 401 66.11 41.40 -75.19
CA SER A 401 66.89 42.14 -76.19
C SER A 401 67.95 41.23 -76.82
N GLY A 402 68.26 41.49 -78.09
CA GLY A 402 69.29 40.74 -78.82
C GLY A 402 68.98 39.26 -79.05
N ALA A 403 67.72 38.84 -78.85
CA ALA A 403 67.33 37.45 -79.08
C ALA A 403 67.51 37.07 -80.56
N SER A 404 67.72 35.79 -80.80
CA SER A 404 67.78 35.23 -82.14
C SER A 404 67.03 33.91 -82.19
N ILE A 405 66.66 33.51 -83.40
CA ILE A 405 65.98 32.25 -83.68
C ILE A 405 66.47 31.71 -85.02
N VAL A 406 66.80 30.42 -85.08
CA VAL A 406 67.37 29.81 -86.29
C VAL A 406 66.33 29.65 -87.40
N GLY A 407 66.79 29.57 -88.65
CA GLY A 407 65.95 29.26 -89.81
C GLY A 407 65.53 27.79 -89.87
N ALA A 408 64.36 27.51 -90.41
CA ALA A 408 63.83 26.15 -90.56
C ALA A 408 64.52 25.39 -91.72
N PRO A 409 65.16 24.23 -91.50
CA PRO A 409 65.99 23.56 -92.52
C PRO A 409 65.28 23.09 -93.80
N SER A 410 63.96 22.93 -93.79
CA SER A 410 63.22 22.26 -94.88
C SER A 410 61.75 22.71 -95.00
N GLY A 411 61.48 24.02 -94.89
CA GLY A 411 60.11 24.57 -95.00
C GLY A 411 59.20 24.27 -93.80
N GLY A 412 59.77 23.82 -92.68
CA GLY A 412 59.08 23.68 -91.40
C GLY A 412 58.99 24.99 -90.61
N GLN A 413 58.77 24.87 -89.31
CA GLN A 413 58.67 25.99 -88.38
C GLN A 413 59.50 25.67 -87.12
N ILE A 414 60.22 26.65 -86.58
CA ILE A 414 61.00 26.49 -85.33
C ILE A 414 60.52 27.52 -84.31
N SER A 415 60.12 27.04 -83.13
CA SER A 415 59.77 27.87 -81.96
C SER A 415 60.90 27.83 -80.92
N CYS A 416 61.16 28.95 -80.26
CA CYS A 416 61.92 28.99 -79.02
C CYS A 416 61.19 29.82 -77.96
N ARG A 417 61.37 29.48 -76.68
CA ARG A 417 60.64 30.08 -75.56
C ARG A 417 61.59 30.87 -74.65
N ILE A 418 61.05 31.91 -74.02
CA ILE A 418 61.59 32.59 -72.85
C ILE A 418 60.53 32.50 -71.76
N SER A 419 60.89 32.16 -70.53
CA SER A 419 59.96 32.07 -69.41
C SER A 419 60.49 32.83 -68.20
N VAL A 420 59.59 33.53 -67.51
CA VAL A 420 59.85 34.30 -66.29
C VAL A 420 58.69 34.08 -65.32
N ASP A 421 59.00 33.87 -64.05
CA ASP A 421 57.98 33.73 -63.01
C ASP A 421 57.48 35.10 -62.54
N VAL A 422 56.15 35.23 -62.43
CA VAL A 422 55.43 36.41 -61.98
C VAL A 422 54.47 36.05 -60.83
N THR A 423 54.03 37.05 -60.09
CA THR A 423 53.07 36.93 -58.98
C THR A 423 52.17 38.16 -58.92
N SER A 424 51.07 38.06 -58.18
CA SER A 424 50.21 39.19 -57.81
C SER A 424 49.54 38.89 -56.47
N SER A 425 49.51 39.88 -55.59
CA SER A 425 48.72 39.86 -54.34
C SER A 425 47.35 40.51 -54.50
N VAL A 426 46.99 40.95 -55.71
CA VAL A 426 45.74 41.67 -55.99
C VAL A 426 44.73 40.71 -56.61
N VAL A 427 43.74 40.28 -55.84
CA VAL A 427 42.63 39.43 -56.30
C VAL A 427 41.88 40.10 -57.46
N GLY A 428 41.61 39.34 -58.53
CA GLY A 428 40.99 39.84 -59.76
C GLY A 428 41.56 39.22 -61.04
N GLN A 429 41.09 39.67 -62.20
CA GLN A 429 41.60 39.24 -63.50
C GLN A 429 42.58 40.27 -64.07
N HIS A 430 43.78 39.80 -64.43
CA HIS A 430 44.88 40.59 -64.93
C HIS A 430 45.16 40.23 -66.39
N THR A 431 44.52 40.96 -67.31
CA THR A 431 44.69 40.76 -68.75
C THR A 431 46.03 41.33 -69.22
N ASN A 432 46.85 40.48 -69.82
CA ASN A 432 48.09 40.83 -70.50
C ASN A 432 47.91 40.59 -72.02
N ASP A 433 47.69 41.66 -72.79
CA ASP A 433 47.33 41.62 -74.21
C ASP A 433 48.44 42.18 -75.13
N SER A 434 48.09 42.52 -76.37
CA SER A 434 49.03 43.03 -77.37
C SER A 434 49.50 44.46 -77.10
N SER A 435 48.76 45.26 -76.33
CA SER A 435 49.12 46.63 -75.94
C SER A 435 50.23 46.69 -74.87
N ASN A 436 50.34 45.64 -74.06
CA ASN A 436 51.45 45.45 -73.12
C ASN A 436 52.80 45.22 -73.85
N ILE A 437 52.79 44.81 -75.12
CA ILE A 437 53.98 44.52 -75.92
C ILE A 437 54.48 45.79 -76.64
N SER A 438 55.73 46.16 -76.37
CA SER A 438 56.40 47.33 -76.94
C SER A 438 57.87 47.05 -77.30
N GLY A 439 58.56 48.02 -77.91
CA GLY A 439 59.99 47.91 -78.22
C GLY A 439 60.36 46.77 -79.20
N THR A 440 59.43 46.37 -80.06
CA THR A 440 59.56 45.21 -80.93
C THR A 440 60.54 45.44 -82.09
N ASN A 441 61.32 44.41 -82.43
CA ASN A 441 62.15 44.38 -83.62
C ASN A 441 62.13 42.99 -84.28
N ASN A 442 62.05 42.94 -85.61
CA ASN A 442 61.96 41.71 -86.42
C ASN A 442 60.77 40.78 -86.07
N LEU A 443 59.68 41.31 -85.50
CA LEU A 443 58.50 40.56 -85.06
C LEU A 443 57.21 41.00 -85.75
N VAL A 444 56.35 40.02 -86.06
CA VAL A 444 54.94 40.19 -86.36
C VAL A 444 54.16 39.99 -85.05
N ASN A 445 53.54 41.05 -84.54
CA ASN A 445 52.80 40.99 -83.28
C ASN A 445 51.41 40.35 -83.47
N LEU A 446 51.33 39.03 -83.28
CA LEU A 446 50.12 38.22 -83.33
C LEU A 446 49.69 37.73 -81.93
N VAL A 447 50.07 38.47 -80.89
CA VAL A 447 49.80 38.12 -79.49
C VAL A 447 48.32 38.30 -79.15
N GLY A 448 47.66 37.20 -78.76
CA GLY A 448 46.31 37.22 -78.20
C GLY A 448 46.29 37.64 -76.73
N ASN A 449 45.08 37.88 -76.20
CA ASN A 449 44.87 38.28 -74.82
C ASN A 449 45.06 37.08 -73.88
N GLU A 450 46.04 37.13 -73.00
CA GLU A 450 46.25 36.18 -71.91
C GLU A 450 45.74 36.76 -70.60
N VAL A 451 45.19 35.96 -69.70
CA VAL A 451 44.62 36.45 -68.42
C VAL A 451 45.17 35.66 -67.25
N LEU A 452 45.82 36.34 -66.31
CA LEU A 452 46.16 35.78 -65.01
C LEU A 452 45.02 36.08 -64.03
N THR A 453 44.32 35.05 -63.56
CA THR A 453 43.25 35.19 -62.56
C THR A 453 43.82 34.95 -61.17
N VAL A 454 43.75 35.94 -60.31
CA VAL A 454 44.20 35.87 -58.91
C VAL A 454 42.98 35.70 -58.03
N VAL A 455 42.97 34.65 -57.20
CA VAL A 455 41.87 34.30 -56.30
C VAL A 455 42.34 34.22 -54.85
N GLN A 456 41.42 34.15 -53.90
CA GLN A 456 41.75 33.95 -52.48
C GLN A 456 40.55 33.34 -51.73
N PRO A 457 40.73 32.32 -50.87
CA PRO A 457 39.67 31.85 -49.98
C PRO A 457 39.41 32.87 -48.87
N GLN A 458 38.19 32.87 -48.34
CA GLN A 458 37.78 33.65 -47.16
C GLN A 458 36.86 32.76 -46.34
N LEU A 459 37.18 32.56 -45.07
CA LEU A 459 36.50 31.60 -44.22
C LEU A 459 35.43 32.29 -43.37
N THR A 460 34.26 31.67 -43.29
CA THR A 460 33.15 32.09 -42.45
C THR A 460 32.76 30.95 -41.53
N ALA A 461 32.80 31.22 -40.23
CA ALA A 461 32.38 30.32 -39.19
C ALA A 461 30.86 30.34 -39.04
N SER A 462 30.32 29.20 -38.62
CA SER A 462 28.95 29.06 -38.15
C SER A 462 28.92 28.03 -37.03
N LYS A 463 27.96 28.16 -36.11
CA LYS A 463 27.89 27.28 -34.95
C LYS A 463 26.44 26.96 -34.60
N SER A 464 26.16 25.70 -34.28
CA SER A 464 24.85 25.23 -33.88
C SER A 464 24.97 24.05 -32.91
N VAL A 465 23.83 23.64 -32.35
CA VAL A 465 23.70 22.39 -31.58
C VAL A 465 22.98 21.36 -32.45
N GLY A 466 23.48 20.12 -32.45
CA GLY A 466 22.80 18.96 -33.00
C GLY A 466 22.23 18.09 -31.88
N GLY A 467 20.94 17.79 -31.93
CA GLY A 467 20.23 17.10 -30.85
C GLY A 467 19.92 18.01 -29.65
N THR A 468 19.56 17.39 -28.53
CA THR A 468 19.35 18.07 -27.24
C THR A 468 20.59 17.92 -26.37
N LEU A 469 21.09 19.01 -25.78
CA LEU A 469 22.10 18.95 -24.74
C LEU A 469 21.42 18.61 -23.41
N LEU A 470 21.88 17.56 -22.73
CA LEU A 470 21.34 17.08 -21.45
C LEU A 470 22.39 17.15 -20.35
N ALA A 471 22.05 17.70 -19.18
CA ALA A 471 22.95 17.68 -18.02
C ALA A 471 23.27 16.23 -17.62
N GLY A 472 24.55 15.90 -17.49
CA GLY A 472 25.04 14.55 -17.21
C GLY A 472 25.23 13.65 -18.44
N GLN A 473 25.04 14.15 -19.66
CA GLN A 473 25.34 13.35 -20.87
C GLN A 473 26.83 13.00 -20.98
N THR A 474 27.13 11.87 -21.61
CA THR A 474 28.47 11.28 -21.63
C THR A 474 29.35 11.73 -22.80
N GLY A 475 28.78 12.43 -23.78
CA GLY A 475 29.43 12.75 -25.05
C GLY A 475 29.47 11.57 -26.02
N ALA A 476 28.60 10.56 -25.85
CA ALA A 476 28.46 9.45 -26.79
C ALA A 476 27.91 9.92 -28.15
N ALA A 477 28.10 9.13 -29.21
CA ALA A 477 27.81 9.56 -30.59
C ALA A 477 26.34 9.99 -30.84
N ALA A 478 25.40 9.51 -30.02
CA ALA A 478 23.98 9.86 -30.07
C ALA A 478 23.60 11.09 -29.22
N ASP A 479 24.47 11.55 -28.32
CA ASP A 479 24.22 12.65 -27.40
C ASP A 479 24.17 14.01 -28.12
N GLY A 480 23.67 15.04 -27.43
CA GLY A 480 23.76 16.42 -27.89
C GLY A 480 25.21 16.84 -28.15
N HIS A 481 25.45 17.57 -29.23
CA HIS A 481 26.80 17.92 -29.66
C HIS A 481 26.81 19.29 -30.33
N TYR A 482 27.96 19.96 -30.33
CA TYR A 482 28.13 21.18 -31.10
C TYR A 482 28.54 20.84 -32.54
N LEU A 483 28.01 21.62 -33.48
CA LEU A 483 28.44 21.62 -34.88
C LEU A 483 29.12 22.96 -35.17
N ILE A 484 30.32 22.88 -35.73
CA ILE A 484 31.08 23.99 -36.29
C ILE A 484 31.00 23.85 -37.82
N GLY A 485 30.33 24.77 -38.48
CA GLY A 485 30.26 24.82 -39.94
C GLY A 485 31.28 25.81 -40.48
N LEU A 486 32.10 25.36 -41.44
CA LEU A 486 33.11 26.15 -42.12
C LEU A 486 32.60 26.42 -43.54
N ALA A 487 32.45 27.68 -43.94
CA ALA A 487 32.07 28.05 -45.31
C ALA A 487 33.17 28.88 -45.95
N ASN A 488 33.56 28.54 -47.19
CA ASN A 488 34.46 29.39 -47.98
C ASN A 488 33.62 30.36 -48.82
N THR A 489 33.57 31.62 -48.39
CA THR A 489 32.85 32.71 -49.06
C THR A 489 33.73 33.50 -50.03
N GLY A 490 35.01 33.13 -50.15
CA GLY A 490 35.99 33.75 -51.05
C GLY A 490 35.88 33.29 -52.50
N THR A 491 36.91 33.62 -53.29
CA THR A 491 37.02 33.31 -54.73
C THR A 491 37.95 32.15 -55.04
N GLY A 492 38.90 31.86 -54.13
CA GLY A 492 39.89 30.78 -54.25
C GLY A 492 39.54 29.59 -53.37
N PRO A 493 40.04 28.38 -53.66
CA PRO A 493 39.81 27.20 -52.83
C PRO A 493 40.67 27.24 -51.54
N THR A 494 40.13 26.75 -50.44
CA THR A 494 40.89 26.52 -49.21
C THR A 494 41.72 25.24 -49.36
N THR A 495 43.06 25.35 -49.41
CA THR A 495 43.99 24.26 -49.74
C THR A 495 44.89 23.82 -48.59
N ALA A 496 44.99 24.62 -47.52
CA ALA A 496 45.79 24.31 -46.33
C ALA A 496 44.90 23.90 -45.13
N ALA A 497 45.52 23.58 -44.00
CA ALA A 497 44.80 23.32 -42.76
C ALA A 497 44.16 24.61 -42.18
N ILE A 498 42.96 24.48 -41.62
CA ILE A 498 42.22 25.51 -40.91
C ILE A 498 42.45 25.32 -39.41
N ASP A 499 42.93 26.34 -38.72
CA ASP A 499 43.07 26.34 -37.26
C ASP A 499 41.76 26.80 -36.60
N ILE A 500 41.40 26.14 -35.51
CA ILE A 500 40.10 26.24 -34.84
C ILE A 500 40.32 26.33 -33.32
N SER A 501 39.66 27.30 -32.70
CA SER A 501 39.66 27.52 -31.25
C SER A 501 38.22 27.59 -30.75
N ASP A 502 37.73 26.52 -30.12
CA ASP A 502 36.35 26.43 -29.60
C ASP A 502 36.31 26.51 -28.07
N THR A 503 35.72 27.57 -27.52
CA THR A 503 35.68 27.81 -26.06
C THR A 503 34.40 27.25 -25.45
N LEU A 504 34.52 26.06 -24.87
CA LEU A 504 33.41 25.32 -24.28
C LEU A 504 32.84 26.03 -23.03
N PRO A 505 31.54 25.85 -22.73
CA PRO A 505 30.93 26.37 -21.50
C PRO A 505 31.55 25.77 -20.23
N ALA A 506 31.30 26.40 -19.09
CA ALA A 506 31.62 25.81 -17.78
C ALA A 506 30.82 24.50 -17.57
N GLY A 507 31.48 23.45 -17.07
CA GLY A 507 30.87 22.12 -16.89
C GLY A 507 30.84 21.25 -18.15
N PHE A 508 31.49 21.66 -19.25
CA PHE A 508 31.55 20.91 -20.51
C PHE A 508 32.97 20.43 -20.80
N SER A 509 33.10 19.16 -21.21
CA SER A 509 34.37 18.53 -21.62
C SER A 509 34.27 18.00 -23.05
N ALA A 510 35.32 18.18 -23.87
CA ALA A 510 35.37 17.55 -25.19
C ALA A 510 35.67 16.04 -25.05
N VAL A 511 34.85 15.20 -25.67
CA VAL A 511 34.97 13.72 -25.60
C VAL A 511 35.44 13.14 -26.94
N ALA A 512 34.94 13.68 -28.04
CA ALA A 512 35.41 13.34 -29.39
C ALA A 512 35.19 14.52 -30.35
N VAL A 513 36.04 14.63 -31.36
CA VAL A 513 35.89 15.61 -32.45
C VAL A 513 36.06 14.88 -33.77
N SER A 514 35.17 15.15 -34.72
CA SER A 514 35.15 14.45 -36.02
C SER A 514 34.58 15.32 -37.13
N SER A 515 34.86 14.94 -38.38
CA SER A 515 34.32 15.55 -39.58
C SER A 515 34.11 14.47 -40.66
N PRO A 516 33.05 14.55 -41.48
CA PRO A 516 32.95 13.74 -42.70
C PRO A 516 33.79 14.33 -43.85
N ASP A 517 34.23 15.59 -43.75
CA ASP A 517 34.78 16.41 -44.83
C ASP A 517 36.32 16.50 -44.81
N GLY A 518 36.97 15.94 -43.80
CA GLY A 518 38.43 15.98 -43.62
C GLY A 518 38.89 15.39 -42.29
N SER A 519 40.20 15.43 -42.03
CA SER A 519 40.78 15.02 -40.75
C SER A 519 40.83 16.19 -39.77
N VAL A 520 40.27 16.02 -38.58
CA VAL A 520 40.45 16.97 -37.46
C VAL A 520 41.52 16.41 -36.52
N SER A 521 42.55 17.20 -36.24
CA SER A 521 43.58 16.90 -35.24
C SER A 521 43.50 17.93 -34.12
N CYS A 522 42.89 17.56 -33.01
CA CYS A 522 42.92 18.35 -31.78
C CYS A 522 44.18 18.05 -30.96
N GLY A 523 44.51 18.92 -30.02
CA GLY A 523 45.50 18.62 -28.98
C GLY A 523 44.97 17.58 -27.97
N GLY A 524 45.44 17.65 -26.73
CA GLY A 524 44.72 17.00 -25.63
C GLY A 524 43.32 17.59 -25.52
N LEU A 525 42.28 16.75 -25.54
CA LEU A 525 40.90 17.20 -25.36
C LEU A 525 40.74 17.81 -23.95
N PRO A 526 40.30 19.06 -23.82
CA PRO A 526 40.24 19.72 -22.52
C PRO A 526 39.05 19.23 -21.70
N ALA A 527 39.27 19.03 -20.40
CA ALA A 527 38.21 18.78 -19.43
C ALA A 527 37.28 20.00 -19.25
N THR A 528 37.82 21.22 -19.39
CA THR A 528 37.07 22.49 -19.46
C THR A 528 37.87 23.53 -20.26
N GLY A 529 37.17 24.51 -20.84
CA GLY A 529 37.80 25.65 -21.53
C GLY A 529 38.00 25.45 -23.04
N THR A 530 39.06 26.03 -23.60
CA THR A 530 39.25 26.14 -25.06
C THR A 530 39.88 24.90 -25.69
N LEU A 531 39.12 24.28 -26.58
CA LEU A 531 39.49 23.18 -27.46
C LEU A 531 40.17 23.76 -28.71
N ASN A 532 41.48 23.54 -28.83
CA ASN A 532 42.25 23.92 -30.02
C ASN A 532 42.46 22.71 -30.94
N CYS A 533 42.10 22.87 -32.21
CA CYS A 533 42.22 21.84 -33.25
C CYS A 533 42.69 22.44 -34.57
N SER A 534 43.36 21.64 -35.39
CA SER A 534 43.64 21.96 -36.79
C SER A 534 42.89 20.96 -37.69
N PHE A 535 42.16 21.46 -38.67
CA PHE A 535 41.35 20.69 -39.60
C PHE A 535 41.97 20.71 -41.00
N THR A 536 42.28 19.54 -41.54
CA THR A 536 42.76 19.38 -42.92
C THR A 536 41.63 18.82 -43.79
N PRO A 537 41.08 19.61 -44.74
CA PRO A 537 40.06 19.12 -45.66
C PRO A 537 40.54 17.90 -46.48
N ALA A 538 39.65 16.92 -46.71
CA ALA A 538 39.98 15.75 -47.54
C ALA A 538 40.13 16.10 -49.03
N ALA A 539 39.48 17.19 -49.46
CA ALA A 539 39.67 17.87 -50.74
C ALA A 539 39.53 19.39 -50.52
N PRO A 540 40.13 20.26 -51.35
CA PRO A 540 40.08 21.70 -51.14
C PRO A 540 38.65 22.25 -51.09
N ILE A 541 38.34 23.09 -50.10
CA ILE A 541 37.01 23.69 -49.96
C ILE A 541 36.87 24.78 -51.04
N ALA A 542 36.18 24.47 -52.13
CA ALA A 542 35.97 25.39 -53.24
C ALA A 542 35.17 26.65 -52.81
N ALA A 543 35.27 27.71 -53.61
CA ALA A 543 34.46 28.92 -53.45
C ALA A 543 32.96 28.59 -53.41
N GLY A 544 32.25 29.02 -52.36
CA GLY A 544 30.84 28.71 -52.13
C GLY A 544 30.54 27.29 -51.64
N ALA A 545 31.56 26.50 -51.30
CA ALA A 545 31.42 25.21 -50.63
C ALA A 545 31.57 25.34 -49.10
N ASN A 546 31.21 24.28 -48.39
CA ASN A 546 31.27 24.19 -46.94
C ASN A 546 31.83 22.84 -46.46
N ALA A 547 32.23 22.80 -45.19
CA ALA A 547 32.65 21.63 -44.43
C ALA A 547 32.07 21.72 -43.01
N SER A 548 32.03 20.60 -42.31
CA SER A 548 31.36 20.45 -41.02
C SER A 548 32.23 19.70 -40.02
N ILE A 549 32.24 20.15 -38.77
CA ILE A 549 32.96 19.51 -37.66
C ILE A 549 32.00 19.32 -36.50
N ARG A 550 31.94 18.10 -35.98
CA ARG A 550 31.17 17.70 -34.81
C ARG A 550 32.09 17.67 -33.59
N VAL A 551 31.68 18.37 -32.54
CA VAL A 551 32.32 18.36 -31.22
C VAL A 551 31.36 17.69 -30.23
N ASN A 552 31.64 16.42 -29.91
CA ASN A 552 30.92 15.63 -28.94
C ASN A 552 31.39 16.00 -27.53
N VAL A 553 30.45 16.35 -26.64
CA VAL A 553 30.74 16.90 -25.30
C VAL A 553 30.08 16.08 -24.19
N ALA A 554 30.85 15.79 -23.14
CA ALA A 554 30.27 15.41 -21.85
C ALA A 554 29.84 16.69 -21.11
N ILE A 555 28.79 16.59 -20.30
CA ILE A 555 28.23 17.70 -19.53
C ILE A 555 28.07 17.25 -18.08
N ASP A 556 28.47 18.09 -17.13
CA ASP A 556 28.28 17.82 -15.71
C ASP A 556 26.78 17.62 -15.36
N ALA A 557 26.47 16.63 -14.51
CA ALA A 557 25.09 16.34 -14.08
C ALA A 557 24.46 17.43 -13.18
N SER A 558 25.27 18.40 -12.74
CA SER A 558 24.86 19.60 -12.00
C SER A 558 24.81 20.88 -12.85
N ALA A 559 25.22 20.84 -14.13
CA ALA A 559 25.11 21.97 -15.02
C ALA A 559 23.63 22.33 -15.26
N THR A 560 23.33 23.64 -15.34
CA THR A 560 21.96 24.17 -15.51
C THR A 560 21.97 25.51 -16.26
N GLY A 561 20.83 25.89 -16.83
CA GLY A 561 20.61 27.21 -17.44
C GLY A 561 21.09 27.34 -18.89
N ASP A 562 21.30 28.59 -19.32
CA ASP A 562 21.76 28.92 -20.68
C ASP A 562 23.28 28.76 -20.82
N VAL A 563 23.70 27.97 -21.80
CA VAL A 563 25.10 27.68 -22.09
C VAL A 563 25.51 28.23 -23.45
N THR A 564 26.57 29.03 -23.50
CA THR A 564 27.11 29.62 -24.74
C THR A 564 28.46 29.02 -25.08
N ASN A 565 28.59 28.41 -26.26
CA ASN A 565 29.86 27.93 -26.82
C ASN A 565 30.29 28.83 -27.99
N VAL A 566 31.58 29.18 -28.09
CA VAL A 566 32.12 30.21 -29.00
C VAL A 566 33.32 29.68 -29.78
N VAL A 567 33.24 29.72 -31.11
CA VAL A 567 34.32 29.28 -32.03
C VAL A 567 34.98 30.46 -32.76
N ALA A 568 36.31 30.38 -32.88
CA ALA A 568 37.14 31.16 -33.80
C ALA A 568 37.79 30.21 -34.83
N ILE A 569 37.96 30.65 -36.08
CA ILE A 569 38.67 29.91 -37.14
C ILE A 569 39.66 30.80 -37.90
N ALA A 570 40.70 30.25 -38.52
CA ALA A 570 41.57 30.95 -39.48
C ALA A 570 42.43 29.97 -40.30
N GLY A 571 43.28 30.49 -41.18
CA GLY A 571 44.23 29.70 -41.96
C GLY A 571 43.62 29.16 -43.25
N GLY A 572 44.05 27.99 -43.71
CA GLY A 572 43.56 27.38 -44.94
C GLY A 572 43.94 28.08 -46.25
N GLY A 573 44.66 29.21 -46.17
CA GLY A 573 44.94 30.14 -47.27
C GLY A 573 44.20 31.49 -47.16
N ASP A 574 43.30 31.62 -46.16
CA ASP A 574 42.66 32.88 -45.79
C ASP A 574 43.71 33.84 -45.19
N PRO A 575 43.82 35.09 -45.65
CA PRO A 575 44.76 36.07 -45.08
C PRO A 575 44.38 36.55 -43.68
N ASP A 576 43.11 36.41 -43.28
CA ASP A 576 42.62 36.96 -42.01
C ASP A 576 43.06 36.09 -40.81
N PRO A 577 43.73 36.68 -39.79
CA PRO A 577 44.32 35.94 -38.67
C PRO A 577 43.29 35.59 -37.58
N LEU A 578 43.53 34.47 -36.87
CA LEU A 578 42.64 33.90 -35.85
C LEU A 578 42.12 34.97 -34.85
N PRO A 579 40.81 35.29 -34.87
CA PRO A 579 40.27 36.39 -34.09
C PRO A 579 39.98 36.00 -32.63
N THR A 580 39.99 37.00 -31.75
CA THR A 580 39.44 36.86 -30.39
C THR A 580 37.91 36.97 -30.44
N CYS A 581 37.21 35.85 -30.29
CA CYS A 581 35.75 35.80 -30.30
C CYS A 581 35.14 35.93 -28.88
N PRO A 582 33.90 36.42 -28.72
CA PRO A 582 32.98 36.87 -29.78
C PRO A 582 33.23 38.31 -30.23
N ALA A 583 33.73 38.47 -31.46
CA ALA A 583 33.82 39.76 -32.15
C ALA A 583 32.62 39.92 -33.09
N ALA A 584 31.68 40.81 -32.75
CA ALA A 584 30.46 40.99 -33.53
C ALA A 584 30.75 41.47 -34.96
N GLY A 585 30.25 40.73 -35.95
CA GLY A 585 30.45 41.03 -37.38
C GLY A 585 31.76 40.50 -37.98
N ASN A 586 32.65 39.86 -37.21
CA ASN A 586 33.79 39.15 -37.77
C ASN A 586 33.30 37.80 -38.37
N PRO A 587 33.54 37.51 -39.66
CA PRO A 587 33.04 36.29 -40.31
C PRO A 587 33.67 35.01 -39.75
N GLN A 588 34.89 35.06 -39.24
CA GLN A 588 35.63 33.94 -38.65
C GLN A 588 35.20 33.64 -37.19
N CYS A 589 34.29 34.42 -36.60
CA CYS A 589 33.69 34.16 -35.30
C CYS A 589 32.26 33.61 -35.41
N ALA A 590 31.93 32.57 -34.64
CA ALA A 590 30.54 32.15 -34.43
C ALA A 590 30.28 31.70 -32.99
N GLN A 591 29.04 31.81 -32.53
CA GLN A 591 28.63 31.35 -31.21
C GLN A 591 27.22 30.78 -31.25
N VAL A 592 26.90 29.88 -30.32
CA VAL A 592 25.54 29.37 -30.10
C VAL A 592 25.26 29.34 -28.60
N THR A 593 24.12 29.90 -28.22
CA THR A 593 23.55 29.81 -26.87
C THR A 593 22.40 28.80 -26.90
N SER A 594 22.25 27.98 -25.87
CA SER A 594 21.15 27.03 -25.75
C SER A 594 20.81 26.77 -24.28
N THR A 595 19.53 26.56 -23.99
CA THR A 595 19.08 26.03 -22.71
C THR A 595 19.58 24.60 -22.54
N LEU A 596 20.09 24.26 -21.37
CA LEU A 596 20.44 22.88 -21.04
C LEU A 596 19.22 22.15 -20.46
N ASP A 597 18.78 21.07 -21.10
CA ASP A 597 17.69 20.23 -20.60
C ASP A 597 18.17 19.32 -19.47
N THR A 598 17.25 18.93 -18.59
CA THR A 598 17.53 18.01 -17.47
C THR A 598 16.56 16.84 -17.48
N SER A 599 17.06 15.64 -17.16
CA SER A 599 16.22 14.44 -17.00
C SER A 599 16.88 13.46 -16.03
N ALA A 600 16.08 12.86 -15.16
CA ALA A 600 16.55 11.97 -14.10
C ALA A 600 15.58 10.77 -13.96
N ASP A 601 16.08 9.56 -14.19
CA ASP A 601 15.37 8.29 -13.96
C ASP A 601 15.43 7.96 -12.45
N VAL A 602 14.47 8.50 -11.69
CA VAL A 602 14.28 8.15 -10.28
C VAL A 602 13.56 6.82 -10.21
N SER A 603 13.97 5.97 -9.28
CA SER A 603 13.42 4.63 -9.11
C SER A 603 13.32 4.29 -7.63
N ILE A 604 12.33 3.46 -7.28
CA ILE A 604 12.13 3.00 -5.91
C ILE A 604 12.00 1.47 -5.87
N THR A 605 12.56 0.88 -4.81
CA THR A 605 12.37 -0.53 -4.47
C THR A 605 11.98 -0.63 -3.00
N LYS A 606 11.18 -1.65 -2.66
CA LYS A 606 10.66 -1.86 -1.32
C LYS A 606 10.60 -3.35 -1.03
N SER A 607 11.13 -3.79 0.11
CA SER A 607 10.72 -5.06 0.74
C SER A 607 11.12 -5.13 2.22
N ASN A 608 10.39 -5.90 3.03
CA ASN A 608 10.85 -6.34 4.35
C ASN A 608 11.61 -7.70 4.32
N GLY A 609 11.64 -8.39 3.17
CA GLY A 609 12.31 -9.67 2.99
C GLY A 609 11.48 -10.91 3.35
N ALA A 610 10.19 -10.75 3.66
CA ALA A 610 9.23 -11.82 3.95
C ALA A 610 8.21 -12.00 2.80
N SER A 611 7.21 -12.85 3.04
CA SER A 611 5.94 -12.91 2.29
C SER A 611 4.74 -13.16 3.21
N THR A 612 4.98 -13.04 4.52
CA THR A 612 4.08 -13.43 5.61
C THR A 612 4.36 -12.57 6.84
N TYR A 613 3.30 -12.12 7.51
CA TYR A 613 3.40 -11.34 8.74
C TYR A 613 2.67 -12.04 9.91
N VAL A 614 3.11 -11.77 11.14
CA VAL A 614 2.42 -12.18 12.36
C VAL A 614 1.68 -10.96 12.93
N PRO A 615 0.33 -10.97 13.03
CA PRO A 615 -0.42 -9.93 13.72
C PRO A 615 0.12 -9.67 15.13
N GLY A 616 0.19 -8.40 15.53
CA GLY A 616 0.76 -7.96 16.81
C GLY A 616 2.29 -7.88 16.85
N ALA A 617 3.01 -8.42 15.86
CA ALA A 617 4.45 -8.23 15.73
C ALA A 617 4.79 -6.90 15.03
N SER A 618 6.08 -6.54 15.03
CA SER A 618 6.62 -5.47 14.17
C SER A 618 7.47 -6.04 13.04
N THR A 619 7.51 -5.34 11.91
CA THR A 619 8.35 -5.62 10.74
C THR A 619 9.10 -4.36 10.32
N VAL A 620 10.17 -4.50 9.55
CA VAL A 620 10.97 -3.38 9.05
C VAL A 620 11.07 -3.47 7.52
N TYR A 621 10.37 -2.57 6.83
CA TYR A 621 10.51 -2.45 5.39
C TYR A 621 11.79 -1.67 5.06
N THR A 622 12.61 -2.20 4.17
CA THR A 622 13.68 -1.44 3.52
C THR A 622 13.13 -0.81 2.25
N VAL A 623 13.31 0.49 2.08
CA VAL A 623 12.95 1.23 0.85
C VAL A 623 14.20 1.91 0.31
N VAL A 624 14.61 1.58 -0.92
CA VAL A 624 15.76 2.22 -1.58
C VAL A 624 15.25 3.10 -2.72
N VAL A 625 15.60 4.38 -2.69
CA VAL A 625 15.36 5.36 -3.76
C VAL A 625 16.68 5.64 -4.45
N ALA A 626 16.73 5.52 -5.78
CA ALA A 626 17.94 5.73 -6.57
C ALA A 626 17.64 6.62 -7.79
N ASN A 627 18.63 7.40 -8.24
CA ASN A 627 18.57 8.15 -9.49
C ASN A 627 19.59 7.55 -10.49
N ALA A 628 19.13 6.94 -11.57
CA ALA A 628 20.00 6.40 -12.62
C ALA A 628 20.52 7.46 -13.61
N GLY A 629 20.05 8.72 -13.49
CA GLY A 629 20.54 9.87 -14.25
C GLY A 629 19.77 10.13 -15.56
N PRO A 630 20.37 10.83 -16.53
CA PRO A 630 21.72 11.40 -16.51
C PRO A 630 21.90 12.60 -15.56
N SER A 631 20.85 13.40 -15.33
CA SER A 631 20.91 14.62 -14.52
C SER A 631 20.66 14.34 -13.03
N ALA A 632 20.95 15.32 -12.17
CA ALA A 632 20.54 15.26 -10.77
C ALA A 632 19.00 15.43 -10.61
N ALA A 633 18.38 14.59 -9.77
CA ALA A 633 16.97 14.67 -9.43
C ALA A 633 16.78 15.69 -8.29
N SER A 634 16.00 16.75 -8.54
CA SER A 634 15.75 17.82 -7.57
C SER A 634 14.44 17.60 -6.82
N ASN A 635 14.40 18.00 -5.54
CA ASN A 635 13.22 17.93 -4.67
C ASN A 635 12.54 16.54 -4.71
N VAL A 636 13.31 15.47 -4.49
CA VAL A 636 12.76 14.10 -4.55
C VAL A 636 11.88 13.84 -3.33
N GLN A 637 10.56 13.86 -3.52
CA GLN A 637 9.57 13.63 -2.48
C GLN A 637 9.32 12.14 -2.30
N VAL A 638 9.80 11.57 -1.19
CA VAL A 638 9.61 10.15 -0.85
C VAL A 638 8.46 10.01 0.14
N GLN A 639 7.46 9.18 -0.19
CA GLN A 639 6.25 8.98 0.61
C GLN A 639 5.94 7.49 0.81
N ASP A 640 5.71 7.08 2.06
CA ASP A 640 5.26 5.75 2.48
C ASP A 640 4.27 5.92 3.63
N THR A 641 3.05 5.38 3.47
CA THR A 641 1.96 5.53 4.43
C THR A 641 1.60 4.17 5.00
N ALA A 642 1.47 4.08 6.32
CA ALA A 642 1.07 2.85 7.00
C ALA A 642 -0.20 2.27 6.37
N PRO A 643 -0.18 1.02 5.85
CA PRO A 643 -1.41 0.34 5.42
C PRO A 643 -2.33 0.08 6.61
N ALA A 644 -3.63 -0.12 6.33
CA ALA A 644 -4.62 -0.44 7.37
C ALA A 644 -4.25 -1.72 8.14
N GLY A 645 -4.53 -1.75 9.45
CA GLY A 645 -4.04 -2.78 10.37
C GLY A 645 -2.56 -2.60 10.76
N THR A 646 -1.97 -1.43 10.49
CA THR A 646 -0.59 -1.15 10.88
C THR A 646 -0.38 0.31 11.29
N THR A 647 0.64 0.53 12.12
CA THR A 647 1.16 1.86 12.47
C THR A 647 2.65 1.92 12.16
N LEU A 648 3.06 2.84 11.29
CA LEU A 648 4.48 3.14 11.05
C LEU A 648 5.02 3.94 12.25
N THR A 649 5.74 3.28 13.15
CA THR A 649 6.19 3.87 14.42
C THR A 649 7.35 4.82 14.23
N GLY A 650 8.28 4.51 13.32
CA GLY A 650 9.31 5.43 12.88
C GLY A 650 10.18 4.89 11.75
N TRP A 651 10.96 5.79 11.15
CA TRP A 651 11.84 5.50 10.02
C TRP A 651 13.22 6.14 10.21
N THR A 652 14.24 5.54 9.60
CA THR A 652 15.60 6.09 9.51
C THR A 652 16.03 6.22 8.05
N CYS A 653 16.79 7.26 7.70
CA CYS A 653 17.31 7.55 6.36
C CYS A 653 18.84 7.40 6.36
N THR A 654 19.39 6.69 5.37
CA THR A 654 20.83 6.50 5.18
C THR A 654 21.25 6.78 3.75
N GLY A 655 22.41 7.41 3.56
CA GLY A 655 22.93 7.84 2.26
C GLY A 655 23.31 9.32 2.25
N VAL A 656 24.09 9.74 1.26
CA VAL A 656 24.68 11.10 1.19
C VAL A 656 23.67 12.23 0.94
N ALA A 657 22.42 11.91 0.60
CA ALA A 657 21.38 12.88 0.27
C ALA A 657 20.30 13.05 1.37
N CYS A 658 20.38 12.35 2.51
CA CYS A 658 19.41 12.49 3.62
C CYS A 658 19.60 13.82 4.40
N PRO A 659 18.68 14.79 4.35
CA PRO A 659 18.76 16.00 5.20
C PRO A 659 18.35 15.72 6.65
N VAL A 660 17.49 14.72 6.89
CA VAL A 660 17.09 14.24 8.22
C VAL A 660 17.35 12.74 8.31
N ALA A 661 18.01 12.31 9.39
CA ALA A 661 18.41 10.90 9.56
C ALA A 661 17.30 9.99 10.10
N SER A 662 16.23 10.54 10.68
CA SER A 662 15.12 9.76 11.25
C SER A 662 13.85 10.58 11.47
N GLY A 663 12.69 9.92 11.46
CA GLY A 663 11.39 10.50 11.82
C GLY A 663 10.41 9.48 12.42
N SER A 664 9.22 9.95 12.79
CA SER A 664 8.14 9.18 13.42
C SER A 664 6.84 9.32 12.64
N GLY A 665 6.02 8.27 12.57
CA GLY A 665 4.83 8.25 11.72
C GLY A 665 5.15 8.04 10.24
N ASN A 666 4.15 8.21 9.37
CA ASN A 666 4.27 8.06 7.91
C ASN A 666 5.49 8.80 7.33
N LEU A 667 6.19 8.16 6.39
CA LEU A 667 7.30 8.78 5.68
C LEU A 667 6.74 9.82 4.69
N ASN A 668 7.23 11.05 4.80
CA ASN A 668 6.97 12.13 3.85
C ASN A 668 8.19 13.07 3.85
N HIS A 669 9.22 12.72 3.08
CA HIS A 669 10.56 13.29 3.21
C HIS A 669 11.10 13.77 1.86
N THR A 670 11.49 15.03 1.79
CA THR A 670 12.08 15.66 0.60
C THR A 670 13.59 15.53 0.61
N LEU A 671 14.18 14.88 -0.38
CA LEU A 671 15.62 14.97 -0.65
C LEU A 671 15.86 16.19 -1.56
N PRO A 672 16.60 17.23 -1.14
CA PRO A 672 16.74 18.46 -1.95
C PRO A 672 17.38 18.20 -3.32
N VAL A 673 18.40 17.34 -3.36
CA VAL A 673 19.05 16.84 -4.58
C VAL A 673 19.47 15.39 -4.36
N LEU A 674 19.14 14.50 -5.31
CA LEU A 674 19.70 13.16 -5.43
C LEU A 674 20.52 13.09 -6.74
N ALA A 675 21.85 13.09 -6.60
CA ALA A 675 22.79 13.11 -7.72
C ALA A 675 22.63 11.88 -8.64
N ALA A 676 23.03 12.01 -9.91
CA ALA A 676 23.02 10.90 -10.84
C ALA A 676 23.94 9.76 -10.37
N GLY A 677 23.44 8.53 -10.41
CA GLY A 677 24.10 7.33 -9.86
C GLY A 677 24.03 7.19 -8.33
N ALA A 678 23.42 8.14 -7.60
CA ALA A 678 23.29 8.08 -6.15
C ALA A 678 21.99 7.39 -5.69
N SER A 679 22.01 6.88 -4.45
CA SER A 679 20.84 6.31 -3.79
C SER A 679 20.78 6.68 -2.31
N VAL A 680 19.58 6.55 -1.74
CA VAL A 680 19.24 6.67 -0.32
C VAL A 680 18.42 5.45 0.08
N SER A 681 18.71 4.89 1.25
CA SER A 681 17.96 3.76 1.83
C SER A 681 17.27 4.20 3.12
N TYR A 682 15.97 3.97 3.18
CA TYR A 682 15.15 4.07 4.37
C TYR A 682 14.94 2.69 5.00
N ALA A 683 14.90 2.65 6.33
CA ALA A 683 14.34 1.52 7.08
C ALA A 683 13.11 2.03 7.85
N LEU A 684 11.96 1.41 7.63
CA LEU A 684 10.65 1.86 8.10
C LEU A 684 10.08 0.80 9.05
N THR A 685 10.02 1.11 10.34
CA THR A 685 9.49 0.21 11.37
C THR A 685 7.97 0.31 11.40
N VAL A 686 7.30 -0.81 11.14
CA VAL A 686 5.85 -0.92 11.08
C VAL A 686 5.41 -1.90 12.16
N GLN A 687 4.65 -1.41 13.13
CA GLN A 687 3.90 -2.24 14.07
C GLN A 687 2.62 -2.71 13.39
N ILE A 688 2.27 -3.98 13.53
CA ILE A 688 1.03 -4.57 13.01
C ILE A 688 0.06 -4.72 14.18
N ASP A 689 -1.22 -4.42 13.96
CA ASP A 689 -2.25 -4.52 15.00
C ASP A 689 -2.60 -6.01 15.23
N SER A 690 -2.94 -6.42 16.45
CA SER A 690 -3.03 -7.85 16.81
C SER A 690 -4.24 -8.59 16.21
N ASP A 691 -5.27 -7.85 15.79
CA ASP A 691 -6.47 -8.32 15.08
C ASP A 691 -6.34 -8.30 13.54
N THR A 692 -5.19 -7.86 13.01
CA THR A 692 -4.98 -7.68 11.56
C THR A 692 -5.13 -8.99 10.80
N SER A 693 -5.90 -8.95 9.71
CA SER A 693 -6.21 -10.14 8.90
C SER A 693 -6.18 -9.84 7.39
N GLY A 694 -6.07 -10.90 6.58
CA GLY A 694 -5.91 -10.78 5.14
C GLY A 694 -4.47 -10.48 4.72
N SER A 695 -4.29 -9.77 3.60
CA SER A 695 -2.95 -9.39 3.09
C SER A 695 -2.67 -7.92 3.34
N ILE A 696 -1.52 -7.61 3.93
CA ILE A 696 -1.01 -6.24 4.05
C ILE A 696 -0.26 -5.92 2.77
N THR A 697 -0.54 -4.77 2.14
CA THR A 697 0.26 -4.24 1.03
C THR A 697 0.74 -2.85 1.39
N ASN A 698 2.02 -2.71 1.75
CA ASN A 698 2.61 -1.39 1.96
C ASN A 698 3.22 -0.89 0.63
N THR A 699 3.04 0.40 0.30
CA THR A 699 3.52 1.01 -0.95
C THR A 699 4.29 2.30 -0.68
N ALA A 700 5.52 2.35 -1.19
CA ALA A 700 6.36 3.55 -1.21
C ALA A 700 6.32 4.20 -2.59
N THR A 701 6.41 5.52 -2.65
CA THR A 701 6.48 6.31 -3.88
C THR A 701 7.60 7.36 -3.81
N ALA A 702 8.16 7.72 -4.97
CA ALA A 702 9.07 8.84 -5.13
C ALA A 702 8.61 9.72 -6.31
N THR A 703 8.77 11.04 -6.21
CA THR A 703 8.57 11.97 -7.33
C THR A 703 9.63 13.07 -7.29
N SER A 704 10.00 13.66 -8.43
CA SER A 704 11.00 14.74 -8.53
C SER A 704 10.46 15.93 -9.31
N THR A 705 11.04 17.12 -9.11
CA THR A 705 10.83 18.27 -10.01
C THR A 705 11.73 18.23 -11.25
N THR A 706 12.73 17.36 -11.30
CA THR A 706 13.47 17.04 -12.54
C THR A 706 12.61 16.08 -13.39
N PRO A 707 12.47 16.29 -14.72
CA PRO A 707 11.67 15.42 -15.57
C PRO A 707 12.14 13.96 -15.59
N ASP A 708 11.26 13.05 -15.17
CA ASP A 708 11.50 11.61 -15.14
C ASP A 708 10.94 10.93 -16.39
N PRO A 709 11.76 10.20 -17.18
CA PRO A 709 11.33 9.57 -18.43
C PRO A 709 10.61 8.22 -18.23
N ASN A 710 10.59 7.66 -17.02
CA ASN A 710 10.22 6.28 -16.74
C ASN A 710 9.37 6.12 -15.46
N ALA A 711 8.58 7.14 -15.10
CA ALA A 711 7.85 7.26 -13.83
C ALA A 711 6.91 6.10 -13.38
N ALA A 712 6.84 4.99 -14.11
CA ALA A 712 6.29 3.71 -13.65
C ALA A 712 7.20 2.96 -12.64
N ASN A 713 8.51 3.23 -12.59
CA ASN A 713 9.46 2.67 -11.61
C ASN A 713 9.51 3.46 -10.28
N ASN A 714 8.75 4.55 -10.18
CA ASN A 714 8.68 5.48 -9.05
C ASN A 714 7.65 5.07 -7.97
N SER A 715 7.10 3.85 -8.06
CA SER A 715 6.25 3.24 -7.03
C SER A 715 6.66 1.79 -6.82
N ALA A 716 6.76 1.35 -5.56
CA ALA A 716 7.04 -0.04 -5.20
C ALA A 716 6.16 -0.48 -4.03
N SER A 717 5.48 -1.61 -4.23
CA SER A 717 4.63 -2.27 -3.24
C SER A 717 5.26 -3.58 -2.78
N ASP A 718 5.08 -3.90 -1.51
CA ASP A 718 5.47 -5.18 -0.89
C ASP A 718 4.22 -5.75 -0.20
N THR A 719 3.95 -7.05 -0.39
CA THR A 719 2.67 -7.67 -0.02
C THR A 719 2.88 -8.95 0.80
N ASP A 720 2.51 -8.91 2.07
CA ASP A 720 2.58 -10.03 3.00
C ASP A 720 1.20 -10.63 3.28
N THR A 721 1.16 -11.93 3.55
CA THR A 721 -0.06 -12.66 3.96
C THR A 721 -0.07 -12.95 5.47
N ALA A 722 -1.25 -12.98 6.10
CA ALA A 722 -1.34 -13.28 7.53
C ALA A 722 -0.85 -14.72 7.85
N ALA A 723 0.02 -14.84 8.84
CA ALA A 723 0.40 -16.09 9.49
C ALA A 723 0.21 -15.97 11.02
N PRO A 724 -1.04 -16.04 11.54
CA PRO A 724 -1.32 -15.82 12.95
C PRO A 724 -0.66 -16.84 13.87
N SER A 725 -0.11 -16.38 14.99
CA SER A 725 0.49 -17.22 16.02
C SER A 725 0.07 -16.76 17.42
N ALA A 726 -0.40 -17.72 18.22
CA ALA A 726 -1.00 -17.47 19.52
C ALA A 726 -0.67 -18.64 20.46
N ASP A 727 -0.08 -18.34 21.62
CA ASP A 727 0.21 -19.28 22.70
C ASP A 727 -1.03 -19.39 23.59
N VAL A 728 -1.84 -20.45 23.43
CA VAL A 728 -3.14 -20.57 24.10
C VAL A 728 -3.08 -21.54 25.28
N ALA A 729 -2.84 -20.98 26.46
CA ALA A 729 -2.78 -21.72 27.71
C ALA A 729 -4.18 -21.93 28.33
N ILE A 730 -4.34 -23.01 29.08
CA ILE A 730 -5.49 -23.21 29.98
C ILE A 730 -5.03 -23.53 31.41
N SER A 731 -5.79 -23.06 32.38
CA SER A 731 -5.64 -23.38 33.80
C SER A 731 -6.97 -23.86 34.36
N LYS A 732 -6.93 -24.79 35.33
CA LYS A 732 -8.11 -25.44 35.91
C LYS A 732 -7.86 -25.78 37.37
N SER A 733 -8.81 -25.45 38.24
CA SER A 733 -8.76 -25.77 39.67
C SER A 733 -10.15 -26.06 40.25
N LEU A 734 -10.22 -26.94 41.25
CA LEU A 734 -11.43 -27.13 42.06
C LEU A 734 -11.54 -25.97 43.07
N ALA A 735 -12.57 -25.14 42.92
CA ALA A 735 -12.78 -23.96 43.75
C ALA A 735 -13.49 -24.30 45.07
N SER A 736 -14.49 -25.18 45.05
CA SER A 736 -15.23 -25.62 46.25
C SER A 736 -16.09 -26.86 45.99
N PRO A 737 -16.33 -27.72 47.00
CA PRO A 737 -15.47 -27.93 48.17
C PRO A 737 -14.12 -28.52 47.76
N ASN A 738 -13.07 -28.26 48.54
CA ASN A 738 -11.73 -28.81 48.33
C ASN A 738 -11.08 -29.11 49.71
N PRO A 739 -10.83 -30.39 50.10
CA PRO A 739 -11.05 -31.64 49.35
C PRO A 739 -12.47 -31.89 48.82
N ALA A 740 -12.59 -32.76 47.83
CA ALA A 740 -13.87 -33.05 47.19
C ALA A 740 -14.72 -33.97 48.10
N VAL A 741 -15.93 -33.53 48.45
CA VAL A 741 -16.83 -34.27 49.37
C VAL A 741 -17.91 -35.01 48.57
N PRO A 742 -18.04 -36.34 48.70
CA PRO A 742 -19.13 -37.12 48.10
C PRO A 742 -20.50 -36.59 48.51
N GLY A 743 -21.44 -36.56 47.55
CA GLY A 743 -22.80 -36.03 47.71
C GLY A 743 -22.93 -34.52 47.52
N GLN A 744 -21.84 -33.76 47.60
CA GLN A 744 -21.85 -32.31 47.42
C GLN A 744 -21.70 -31.88 45.95
N THR A 745 -22.18 -30.67 45.65
CA THR A 745 -21.91 -30.00 44.38
C THR A 745 -20.51 -29.42 44.35
N LEU A 746 -19.68 -29.97 43.46
CA LEU A 746 -18.36 -29.47 43.13
C LEU A 746 -18.46 -28.30 42.15
N THR A 747 -17.51 -27.37 42.21
CA THR A 747 -17.35 -26.29 41.23
C THR A 747 -15.88 -26.12 40.85
N TRP A 748 -15.54 -26.32 39.58
CA TRP A 748 -14.24 -25.94 39.02
C TRP A 748 -14.29 -24.53 38.43
N THR A 749 -13.19 -23.80 38.56
CA THR A 749 -12.89 -22.63 37.72
C THR A 749 -11.93 -23.05 36.61
N LEU A 750 -12.17 -22.54 35.41
CA LEU A 750 -11.25 -22.63 34.28
C LEU A 750 -10.96 -21.24 33.75
N THR A 751 -9.70 -20.98 33.40
CA THR A 751 -9.29 -19.74 32.73
C THR A 751 -8.39 -20.09 31.56
N ALA A 752 -8.78 -19.63 30.38
CA ALA A 752 -8.01 -19.78 29.14
C ALA A 752 -7.42 -18.41 28.75
N THR A 753 -6.17 -18.41 28.31
CA THR A 753 -5.35 -17.19 28.10
C THR A 753 -4.64 -17.25 26.75
N ASN A 754 -4.68 -16.15 25.99
CA ASN A 754 -3.84 -15.96 24.82
C ASN A 754 -2.59 -15.15 25.22
N ASN A 755 -1.44 -15.82 25.38
CA ASN A 755 -0.17 -15.15 25.67
C ASN A 755 0.61 -14.76 24.41
N GLY A 756 0.14 -15.15 23.22
CA GLY A 756 0.83 -14.87 21.96
C GLY A 756 0.47 -13.51 21.35
N PRO A 757 1.21 -13.07 20.32
CA PRO A 757 1.09 -11.73 19.76
C PRO A 757 -0.17 -11.50 18.91
N SER A 758 -0.73 -12.56 18.30
CA SER A 758 -1.93 -12.44 17.46
C SER A 758 -3.20 -12.69 18.26
N ASP A 759 -4.25 -11.92 17.99
CA ASP A 759 -5.61 -12.22 18.44
C ASP A 759 -6.06 -13.57 17.85
N ALA A 760 -6.71 -14.41 18.67
CA ALA A 760 -6.94 -15.82 18.31
C ALA A 760 -8.33 -16.32 18.70
N PRO A 761 -9.04 -17.07 17.84
CA PRO A 761 -10.25 -17.77 18.24
C PRO A 761 -9.90 -18.91 19.20
N MET A 762 -10.58 -19.01 20.34
CA MET A 762 -10.28 -20.01 21.38
C MET A 762 -11.51 -20.84 21.72
N THR A 763 -11.37 -22.16 21.64
CA THR A 763 -12.37 -23.13 22.11
C THR A 763 -11.77 -24.00 23.20
N THR A 764 -12.58 -24.34 24.21
CA THR A 764 -12.17 -25.24 25.31
C THR A 764 -13.07 -26.47 25.35
N ALA A 765 -12.50 -27.59 25.77
CA ALA A 765 -13.19 -28.86 25.92
C ALA A 765 -12.80 -29.52 27.25
N ASP A 766 -13.79 -29.94 28.03
CA ASP A 766 -13.62 -30.54 29.36
C ASP A 766 -14.43 -31.84 29.44
N ALA A 767 -13.78 -32.95 29.77
CA ALA A 767 -14.41 -34.27 29.86
C ALA A 767 -14.58 -34.66 31.33
N VAL A 768 -15.64 -34.13 31.96
CA VAL A 768 -15.85 -34.23 33.41
C VAL A 768 -16.06 -35.69 33.83
N PRO A 769 -15.33 -36.21 34.85
CA PRO A 769 -15.44 -37.61 35.28
C PRO A 769 -16.88 -38.07 35.54
N ALA A 770 -17.24 -39.27 35.08
CA ALA A 770 -18.59 -39.83 35.17
C ALA A 770 -19.10 -40.07 36.61
N THR A 771 -18.25 -39.91 37.63
CA THR A 771 -18.64 -39.86 39.04
C THR A 771 -19.32 -38.53 39.42
N VAL A 772 -19.35 -37.55 38.50
CA VAL A 772 -19.92 -36.21 38.69
C VAL A 772 -21.08 -36.04 37.71
N THR A 773 -22.24 -35.67 38.24
CA THR A 773 -23.51 -35.62 37.50
C THR A 773 -24.19 -34.25 37.63
N GLY A 774 -25.25 -34.01 36.86
CA GLY A 774 -25.97 -32.72 36.92
C GLY A 774 -25.12 -31.52 36.46
N LEU A 775 -24.26 -31.74 35.45
CA LEU A 775 -23.30 -30.74 34.99
C LEU A 775 -24.00 -29.46 34.49
N SER A 776 -23.45 -28.33 34.90
CA SER A 776 -23.92 -26.99 34.58
C SER A 776 -22.72 -26.04 34.41
N VAL A 777 -22.92 -24.95 33.68
CA VAL A 777 -21.88 -23.94 33.43
C VAL A 777 -22.35 -22.56 33.89
N GLY A 778 -21.47 -21.82 34.55
CA GLY A 778 -21.69 -20.46 35.00
C GLY A 778 -20.53 -19.53 34.64
N GLY A 779 -20.76 -18.22 34.75
CA GLY A 779 -19.70 -17.21 34.68
C GLY A 779 -18.84 -17.20 33.41
N ALA A 780 -19.36 -17.66 32.27
CA ALA A 780 -18.61 -17.69 31.02
C ALA A 780 -18.38 -16.28 30.46
N ASP A 781 -17.12 -15.85 30.38
CA ASP A 781 -16.73 -14.49 29.95
C ASP A 781 -16.95 -14.27 28.45
N GLY A 782 -18.18 -13.98 28.06
CA GLY A 782 -18.57 -13.63 26.69
C GLY A 782 -18.39 -14.77 25.67
N GLY A 783 -18.44 -16.03 26.13
CA GLY A 783 -18.37 -17.24 25.31
C GLY A 783 -19.67 -18.05 25.37
N ALA A 784 -19.93 -18.85 24.34
CA ALA A 784 -21.06 -19.77 24.29
C ALA A 784 -20.61 -21.16 24.77
N CYS A 785 -21.17 -21.62 25.89
CA CYS A 785 -20.88 -22.93 26.47
C CYS A 785 -22.03 -23.91 26.24
N SER A 786 -21.68 -25.18 26.05
CA SER A 786 -22.60 -26.30 25.87
C SER A 786 -22.21 -27.48 26.75
N VAL A 787 -23.21 -28.25 27.19
CA VAL A 787 -23.03 -29.44 28.04
C VAL A 787 -23.68 -30.62 27.31
N ALA A 788 -22.89 -31.64 26.98
CA ALA A 788 -23.29 -32.81 26.20
C ALA A 788 -22.92 -34.09 26.94
N GLY A 789 -23.81 -34.54 27.84
CA GLY A 789 -23.51 -35.65 28.75
C GLY A 789 -22.43 -35.24 29.75
N GLN A 790 -21.22 -35.79 29.60
CA GLN A 790 -20.06 -35.45 30.43
C GLN A 790 -19.11 -34.42 29.79
N ASN A 791 -19.29 -34.10 28.50
CA ASN A 791 -18.50 -33.08 27.82
C ASN A 791 -19.05 -31.69 28.11
N VAL A 792 -18.15 -30.75 28.41
CA VAL A 792 -18.43 -29.32 28.48
C VAL A 792 -17.51 -28.61 27.51
N ASP A 793 -18.10 -28.11 26.42
CA ASP A 793 -17.38 -27.45 25.34
C ASP A 793 -17.82 -25.98 25.27
N CYS A 794 -16.85 -25.05 25.32
CA CYS A 794 -17.09 -23.60 25.28
C CYS A 794 -16.31 -22.93 24.14
N ASP A 795 -17.02 -22.14 23.32
CA ASP A 795 -16.42 -21.24 22.34
C ASP A 795 -16.34 -19.82 22.91
N PHE A 796 -15.12 -19.30 23.08
CA PHE A 796 -14.89 -17.94 23.53
C PHE A 796 -14.84 -16.92 22.38
N GLY A 797 -14.91 -17.36 21.13
CA GLY A 797 -14.60 -16.54 19.96
C GLY A 797 -13.18 -16.01 20.02
N THR A 798 -12.94 -14.84 19.40
CA THR A 798 -11.61 -14.20 19.43
C THR A 798 -11.27 -13.69 20.84
N VAL A 799 -10.09 -14.06 21.32
CA VAL A 799 -9.46 -13.57 22.55
C VAL A 799 -8.24 -12.74 22.16
N PRO A 800 -8.19 -11.45 22.53
CA PRO A 800 -7.07 -10.60 22.15
C PRO A 800 -5.72 -11.02 22.74
N SER A 801 -4.65 -10.62 22.06
CA SER A 801 -3.27 -10.79 22.54
C SER A 801 -3.11 -10.31 24.00
N GLY A 802 -2.62 -11.18 24.88
CA GLY A 802 -2.41 -10.90 26.30
C GLY A 802 -3.66 -10.96 27.19
N GLN A 803 -4.82 -11.34 26.65
CA GLN A 803 -6.08 -11.42 27.40
C GLN A 803 -6.46 -12.84 27.83
N SER A 804 -7.33 -12.92 28.83
CA SER A 804 -7.90 -14.18 29.35
C SER A 804 -9.42 -14.12 29.39
N ARG A 805 -10.06 -15.29 29.38
CA ARG A 805 -11.48 -15.48 29.64
C ARG A 805 -11.68 -16.70 30.54
N SER A 806 -12.68 -16.67 31.40
CA SER A 806 -12.96 -17.72 32.38
C SER A 806 -14.37 -18.30 32.23
N TYR A 807 -14.58 -19.45 32.87
CA TYR A 807 -15.90 -20.05 33.12
C TYR A 807 -15.83 -20.99 34.34
N THR A 808 -16.98 -21.31 34.91
CA THR A 808 -17.09 -22.33 35.95
C THR A 808 -17.92 -23.53 35.48
N ILE A 809 -17.53 -24.73 35.93
CA ILE A 809 -18.29 -25.97 35.73
C ILE A 809 -18.72 -26.46 37.11
N SER A 810 -20.02 -26.66 37.32
CA SER A 810 -20.59 -27.15 38.57
C SER A 810 -21.37 -28.44 38.38
N GLY A 811 -21.25 -29.40 39.30
CA GLY A 811 -21.96 -30.68 39.27
C GLY A 811 -21.77 -31.52 40.54
N THR A 812 -22.70 -32.42 40.83
CA THR A 812 -22.76 -33.19 42.08
C THR A 812 -21.93 -34.47 42.00
N LEU A 813 -21.01 -34.65 42.95
CA LEU A 813 -20.20 -35.86 43.11
C LEU A 813 -21.05 -36.99 43.71
N ALA A 814 -20.99 -38.20 43.16
CA ALA A 814 -21.71 -39.37 43.68
C ALA A 814 -21.36 -39.66 45.15
N ALA A 815 -22.36 -39.98 45.98
CA ALA A 815 -22.21 -40.11 47.44
C ALA A 815 -21.27 -41.24 47.92
N GLY A 816 -21.04 -42.26 47.09
CA GLY A 816 -20.06 -43.34 47.32
C GLY A 816 -18.73 -43.15 46.58
N ALA A 817 -18.39 -41.94 46.14
CA ALA A 817 -17.10 -41.68 45.48
C ALA A 817 -15.92 -41.81 46.44
N THR A 818 -14.81 -42.38 45.98
CA THR A 818 -13.60 -42.65 46.77
C THR A 818 -12.32 -42.36 45.98
N GLY A 819 -11.18 -42.29 46.66
CA GLY A 819 -9.86 -42.11 46.03
C GLY A 819 -9.55 -40.64 45.69
N SER A 820 -9.34 -40.35 44.40
CA SER A 820 -9.01 -39.00 43.92
C SER A 820 -9.76 -38.67 42.64
N LEU A 821 -10.34 -37.48 42.60
CA LEU A 821 -11.04 -36.95 41.44
C LEU A 821 -10.06 -36.11 40.59
N ALA A 822 -9.75 -36.59 39.39
CA ALA A 822 -8.95 -35.87 38.40
C ALA A 822 -9.85 -35.45 37.23
N ASN A 823 -10.00 -34.14 37.01
CA ASN A 823 -10.71 -33.60 35.84
C ASN A 823 -9.75 -32.80 34.95
N THR A 824 -9.75 -33.06 33.65
CA THR A 824 -8.83 -32.49 32.65
C THR A 824 -9.59 -31.72 31.58
N ALA A 825 -9.16 -30.48 31.33
CA ALA A 825 -9.61 -29.68 30.21
C ALA A 825 -8.48 -29.44 29.20
N THR A 826 -8.87 -29.06 27.99
CA THR A 826 -7.99 -28.57 26.92
C THR A 826 -8.50 -27.24 26.37
N VAL A 827 -7.60 -26.51 25.70
CA VAL A 827 -7.93 -25.35 24.85
C VAL A 827 -7.32 -25.56 23.47
N SER A 828 -7.96 -25.02 22.44
CA SER A 828 -7.46 -25.07 21.06
C SER A 828 -7.77 -23.77 20.31
N THR A 829 -6.95 -23.50 19.29
CA THR A 829 -7.10 -22.39 18.35
C THR A 829 -6.79 -22.84 16.93
N THR A 830 -7.15 -22.02 15.93
CA THR A 830 -6.75 -22.20 14.53
C THR A 830 -5.45 -21.44 14.16
N ALA A 831 -4.93 -20.61 15.06
CA ALA A 831 -3.61 -19.99 14.94
C ALA A 831 -2.48 -21.01 15.18
N THR A 832 -1.24 -20.67 14.81
CA THR A 832 -0.07 -21.53 15.10
C THR A 832 0.37 -21.33 16.55
N ASP A 833 0.19 -22.35 17.38
CA ASP A 833 0.65 -22.35 18.77
C ASP A 833 2.13 -22.76 18.87
N PRO A 834 3.02 -21.92 19.43
CA PRO A 834 4.44 -22.23 19.60
C PRO A 834 4.77 -23.09 20.83
N THR A 835 3.83 -23.24 21.77
CA THR A 835 4.02 -23.83 23.10
C THR A 835 2.90 -24.81 23.49
N PRO A 836 2.53 -25.78 22.62
CA PRO A 836 1.32 -26.63 22.71
C PRO A 836 1.19 -27.55 23.96
N GLY A 837 2.12 -27.46 24.91
CA GLY A 837 2.12 -28.20 26.17
C GLY A 837 1.44 -27.49 27.34
N ASN A 838 1.03 -26.22 27.21
CA ASN A 838 0.23 -25.51 28.24
C ASN A 838 -1.29 -25.54 27.94
N ASN A 839 -1.67 -26.13 26.81
CA ASN A 839 -3.03 -26.20 26.27
C ASN A 839 -3.90 -27.27 26.95
N SER A 840 -3.42 -27.89 28.02
CA SER A 840 -4.20 -28.83 28.84
C SER A 840 -3.87 -28.69 30.33
N ALA A 841 -4.89 -28.72 31.17
CA ALA A 841 -4.77 -28.64 32.62
C ALA A 841 -5.64 -29.67 33.32
N THR A 842 -5.02 -30.46 34.20
CA THR A 842 -5.70 -31.43 35.08
C THR A 842 -5.77 -30.89 36.50
N SER A 843 -6.99 -30.73 37.02
CA SER A 843 -7.22 -30.52 38.45
C SER A 843 -7.42 -31.89 39.12
N THR A 844 -6.41 -32.34 39.87
CA THR A 844 -6.49 -33.56 40.70
C THR A 844 -6.69 -33.19 42.16
N THR A 845 -7.73 -33.74 42.79
CA THR A 845 -8.09 -33.49 44.19
C THR A 845 -8.44 -34.79 44.91
N PRO A 846 -8.03 -34.96 46.18
CA PRO A 846 -8.45 -36.11 46.98
C PRO A 846 -9.96 -36.04 47.26
N VAL A 847 -10.59 -37.20 47.31
CA VAL A 847 -11.99 -37.35 47.76
C VAL A 847 -11.98 -37.67 49.25
N GLN A 848 -12.70 -36.88 50.04
CA GLN A 848 -12.80 -37.06 51.49
C GLN A 848 -14.28 -37.23 51.87
N ALA A 849 -14.65 -38.44 52.28
CA ALA A 849 -16.00 -38.77 52.71
C ALA A 849 -16.27 -38.26 54.14
N THR A 850 -17.45 -37.68 54.33
CA THR A 850 -17.96 -37.18 55.62
C THR A 850 -19.42 -37.56 55.76
N ALA A 851 -19.74 -38.35 56.78
CA ALA A 851 -21.08 -38.84 57.06
C ALA A 851 -21.38 -38.61 58.55
N ASP A 852 -22.62 -38.23 58.85
CA ASP A 852 -23.07 -37.67 60.14
C ASP A 852 -24.14 -38.62 60.69
N ILE A 853 -23.84 -39.35 61.77
CA ILE A 853 -24.61 -40.50 62.23
C ILE A 853 -25.40 -40.18 63.51
N ALA A 854 -26.55 -39.54 63.34
CA ALA A 854 -27.50 -39.32 64.42
C ALA A 854 -28.17 -40.63 64.86
N VAL A 855 -28.24 -40.82 66.18
CA VAL A 855 -28.92 -41.96 66.83
C VAL A 855 -30.05 -41.44 67.71
N ASN A 856 -31.28 -41.81 67.37
CA ASN A 856 -32.44 -41.60 68.23
C ASN A 856 -32.88 -42.92 68.85
N LYS A 857 -33.23 -42.94 70.14
CA LYS A 857 -33.67 -44.13 70.85
C LYS A 857 -34.97 -43.82 71.59
N ILE A 858 -35.93 -44.74 71.53
CA ILE A 858 -37.28 -44.56 72.10
C ILE A 858 -37.71 -45.83 72.84
N LEU A 859 -38.16 -45.69 74.09
CA LEU A 859 -38.86 -46.71 74.87
C LEU A 859 -40.29 -46.86 74.31
N THR A 860 -40.60 -48.01 73.73
CA THR A 860 -41.87 -48.27 73.04
C THR A 860 -42.90 -49.02 73.89
N THR A 861 -42.51 -49.45 75.10
CA THR A 861 -43.39 -50.11 76.08
C THR A 861 -43.91 -49.10 77.09
N ALA A 862 -45.22 -49.01 77.27
CA ALA A 862 -45.83 -48.09 78.25
C ALA A 862 -45.81 -48.65 79.68
N GLY A 863 -45.63 -47.76 80.66
CA GLY A 863 -45.70 -48.07 82.09
C GLY A 863 -47.14 -48.14 82.65
N PRO A 864 -47.30 -48.29 83.98
CA PRO A 864 -46.25 -48.33 84.99
C PRO A 864 -45.34 -49.56 84.88
N TYR A 865 -44.12 -49.46 85.41
CA TYR A 865 -43.07 -50.47 85.26
C TYR A 865 -42.84 -51.27 86.54
N VAL A 866 -42.45 -52.55 86.41
CA VAL A 866 -42.17 -53.45 87.54
C VAL A 866 -40.99 -54.40 87.26
N ILE A 867 -40.30 -54.86 88.31
CA ILE A 867 -39.21 -55.84 88.19
C ILE A 867 -39.67 -57.09 87.42
N GLY A 868 -38.82 -57.57 86.51
CA GLY A 868 -39.07 -58.75 85.67
C GLY A 868 -39.95 -58.49 84.45
N GLN A 869 -40.55 -57.31 84.30
CA GLN A 869 -41.22 -56.92 83.07
C GLN A 869 -40.23 -56.85 81.90
N THR A 870 -40.64 -57.33 80.73
CA THR A 870 -39.91 -57.09 79.48
C THR A 870 -40.36 -55.78 78.85
N VAL A 871 -39.41 -54.89 78.59
CA VAL A 871 -39.61 -53.63 77.86
C VAL A 871 -38.85 -53.66 76.54
N ALA A 872 -39.30 -52.86 75.58
CA ALA A 872 -38.74 -52.77 74.23
C ALA A 872 -38.36 -51.32 73.86
N PHE A 873 -37.25 -51.17 73.13
CA PHE A 873 -36.77 -49.89 72.60
C PHE A 873 -36.53 -50.00 71.10
N ASP A 874 -36.89 -48.96 70.35
CA ASP A 874 -36.44 -48.79 68.97
C ASP A 874 -35.24 -47.83 68.93
N ILE A 875 -34.17 -48.26 68.27
CA ILE A 875 -32.98 -47.46 67.97
C ILE A 875 -33.04 -47.13 66.48
N VAL A 876 -33.16 -45.85 66.13
CA VAL A 876 -33.08 -45.36 64.75
C VAL A 876 -31.70 -44.75 64.53
N VAL A 877 -30.93 -45.35 63.63
CA VAL A 877 -29.62 -44.84 63.20
C VAL A 877 -29.78 -44.21 61.83
N SER A 878 -29.45 -42.92 61.68
CA SER A 878 -29.67 -42.14 60.46
C SER A 878 -28.41 -41.42 60.00
N ASN A 879 -28.10 -41.48 58.71
CA ASN A 879 -27.03 -40.71 58.09
C ASN A 879 -27.58 -39.37 57.58
N VAL A 880 -27.36 -38.31 58.36
CA VAL A 880 -27.73 -36.92 58.03
C VAL A 880 -26.72 -36.26 57.09
N GLY A 881 -25.56 -36.88 56.90
CA GLY A 881 -24.42 -36.33 56.16
C GLY A 881 -24.51 -36.50 54.63
N PRO A 882 -23.65 -35.81 53.86
CA PRO A 882 -23.70 -35.82 52.40
C PRO A 882 -23.10 -37.09 51.77
N SER A 883 -22.10 -37.71 52.41
CA SER A 883 -21.50 -38.95 51.90
C SER A 883 -22.28 -40.19 52.36
N GLU A 884 -22.12 -41.31 51.66
CA GLU A 884 -22.55 -42.61 52.18
C GLU A 884 -21.71 -42.98 53.42
N ALA A 885 -22.38 -43.40 54.50
CA ALA A 885 -21.72 -43.91 55.70
C ALA A 885 -21.46 -45.41 55.52
N THR A 886 -20.26 -45.90 55.82
CA THR A 886 -19.91 -47.31 55.67
C THR A 886 -19.38 -47.91 56.97
N GLY A 887 -19.59 -49.21 57.16
CA GLY A 887 -19.07 -49.95 58.31
C GLY A 887 -19.54 -49.42 59.67
N VAL A 888 -20.74 -48.83 59.75
CA VAL A 888 -21.26 -48.15 60.93
C VAL A 888 -21.38 -49.14 62.09
N GLN A 889 -20.53 -48.98 63.10
CA GLN A 889 -20.54 -49.80 64.31
C GLN A 889 -21.64 -49.32 65.24
N VAL A 890 -22.47 -50.23 65.76
CA VAL A 890 -23.51 -49.91 66.74
C VAL A 890 -23.29 -50.71 68.01
N THR A 891 -23.41 -50.04 69.14
CA THR A 891 -23.29 -50.57 70.50
C THR A 891 -24.54 -50.20 71.29
N ASP A 892 -24.91 -50.99 72.30
CA ASP A 892 -26.00 -50.68 73.22
C ASP A 892 -25.60 -51.04 74.65
N THR A 893 -25.96 -50.18 75.60
CA THR A 893 -25.50 -50.21 76.99
C THR A 893 -26.68 -50.02 77.95
N PRO A 894 -27.22 -51.11 78.51
CA PRO A 894 -28.34 -51.06 79.45
C PRO A 894 -27.90 -50.76 80.90
N SER A 895 -28.79 -50.18 81.68
CA SER A 895 -28.72 -50.02 83.13
C SER A 895 -30.03 -50.49 83.78
N ASN A 896 -29.91 -51.32 84.83
CA ASN A 896 -31.03 -52.04 85.47
C ASN A 896 -31.90 -52.86 84.47
N LEU A 897 -31.31 -53.26 83.34
CA LEU A 897 -31.93 -54.02 82.26
C LEU A 897 -30.99 -55.13 81.75
N THR A 898 -31.51 -56.34 81.57
CA THR A 898 -30.83 -57.43 80.86
C THR A 898 -31.43 -57.58 79.47
N LEU A 899 -30.65 -57.33 78.41
CA LEU A 899 -31.12 -57.46 77.03
C LEU A 899 -31.43 -58.93 76.66
N THR A 900 -32.64 -59.18 76.16
CA THR A 900 -33.17 -60.52 75.85
C THR A 900 -33.27 -60.79 74.36
N SER A 901 -33.45 -59.77 73.50
CA SER A 901 -33.45 -59.93 72.05
C SER A 901 -33.06 -58.66 71.30
N VAL A 902 -32.56 -58.83 70.07
CA VAL A 902 -32.17 -57.77 69.13
C VAL A 902 -32.70 -58.16 67.73
N SER A 903 -33.31 -57.22 67.03
CA SER A 903 -33.90 -57.45 65.70
C SER A 903 -33.92 -56.17 64.84
N GLY A 904 -34.33 -56.27 63.58
CA GLY A 904 -34.27 -55.18 62.61
C GLY A 904 -32.96 -55.20 61.83
N ALA A 905 -32.27 -54.06 61.74
CA ALA A 905 -31.00 -53.95 61.00
C ALA A 905 -29.83 -54.74 61.62
N CYS A 906 -29.95 -55.15 62.88
CA CYS A 906 -29.01 -56.05 63.57
C CYS A 906 -29.76 -57.21 64.25
N THR A 907 -29.06 -58.34 64.43
CA THR A 907 -29.59 -59.56 65.08
C THR A 907 -28.92 -59.88 66.42
N ALA A 908 -27.88 -59.13 66.76
CA ALA A 908 -27.18 -59.08 68.04
C ALA A 908 -26.49 -57.70 68.15
N LEU A 909 -26.06 -57.31 69.35
CA LEU A 909 -25.26 -56.10 69.58
C LEU A 909 -24.01 -56.48 70.40
N PRO A 910 -22.83 -55.87 70.14
CA PRO A 910 -22.56 -54.89 69.08
C PRO A 910 -22.63 -55.47 67.66
N CYS A 911 -22.88 -54.62 66.67
CA CYS A 911 -23.00 -55.00 65.26
C CYS A 911 -22.38 -53.96 64.32
N THR A 912 -22.23 -54.33 63.05
CA THR A 912 -21.81 -53.43 61.96
C THR A 912 -22.91 -53.36 60.89
N ILE A 913 -23.41 -52.17 60.60
CA ILE A 913 -24.27 -51.89 59.44
C ILE A 913 -23.35 -51.62 58.25
N ALA A 914 -23.55 -52.35 57.14
CA ALA A 914 -22.62 -52.33 56.01
C ALA A 914 -22.48 -50.95 55.35
N SER A 915 -23.60 -50.31 55.03
CA SER A 915 -23.65 -48.87 54.72
C SER A 915 -25.04 -48.27 54.98
N ILE A 916 -25.09 -46.94 55.09
CA ILE A 916 -26.29 -46.12 55.15
C ILE A 916 -26.10 -44.95 54.17
N ALA A 917 -26.91 -44.89 53.11
CA ALA A 917 -26.88 -43.80 52.14
C ALA A 917 -27.22 -42.44 52.79
N SER A 918 -26.72 -41.35 52.20
CA SER A 918 -27.06 -39.98 52.63
C SER A 918 -28.57 -39.77 52.69
N GLY A 919 -29.06 -39.23 53.81
CA GLY A 919 -30.49 -39.06 54.09
C GLY A 919 -31.25 -40.35 54.43
N GLY A 920 -30.56 -41.49 54.49
CA GLY A 920 -31.13 -42.79 54.85
C GLY A 920 -31.10 -43.06 56.35
N SER A 921 -31.96 -43.98 56.80
CA SER A 921 -31.97 -44.48 58.18
C SER A 921 -32.32 -45.97 58.24
N VAL A 922 -31.95 -46.60 59.34
CA VAL A 922 -32.29 -47.99 59.67
C VAL A 922 -32.70 -48.12 61.13
N THR A 923 -33.59 -49.07 61.43
CA THR A 923 -34.09 -49.31 62.79
C THR A 923 -33.58 -50.65 63.35
N ILE A 924 -33.19 -50.64 64.62
CA ILE A 924 -32.85 -51.83 65.42
C ILE A 924 -33.79 -51.84 66.63
N THR A 925 -34.62 -52.87 66.76
CA THR A 925 -35.50 -53.06 67.92
C THR A 925 -34.82 -53.98 68.91
N VAL A 926 -34.66 -53.52 70.16
CA VAL A 926 -34.07 -54.27 71.27
C VAL A 926 -35.10 -54.49 72.38
N GLN A 927 -35.03 -55.63 73.06
CA GLN A 927 -35.86 -55.93 74.23
C GLN A 927 -34.98 -56.29 75.43
N GLY A 928 -35.43 -55.98 76.63
CA GLY A 928 -34.75 -56.37 77.87
C GLY A 928 -35.70 -56.49 79.06
N THR A 929 -35.31 -57.25 80.07
CA THR A 929 -36.04 -57.41 81.34
C THR A 929 -35.54 -56.42 82.38
N ILE A 930 -36.45 -55.80 83.14
CA ILE A 930 -36.11 -54.92 84.27
C ILE A 930 -35.54 -55.78 85.42
N ASP A 931 -34.30 -55.51 85.81
CA ASP A 931 -33.55 -56.35 86.75
C ASP A 931 -33.61 -55.86 88.21
N ALA A 932 -34.01 -54.59 88.44
CA ALA A 932 -34.03 -53.95 89.76
C ALA A 932 -35.15 -52.89 89.86
N GLU A 933 -35.46 -52.47 91.08
CA GLU A 933 -36.48 -51.44 91.37
C GLU A 933 -35.96 -50.01 91.18
N GLY A 934 -36.87 -49.10 90.81
CA GLY A 934 -36.55 -47.71 90.46
C GLY A 934 -36.09 -47.52 89.02
N ALA A 935 -35.43 -46.39 88.76
CA ALA A 935 -35.05 -45.96 87.42
C ALA A 935 -34.22 -47.01 86.63
N PHE A 936 -34.53 -47.15 85.34
CA PHE A 936 -33.81 -48.01 84.40
C PHE A 936 -33.59 -47.27 83.08
N GLY A 937 -32.55 -47.63 82.33
CA GLY A 937 -32.22 -46.93 81.09
C GLY A 937 -31.47 -47.79 80.09
N ASN A 938 -31.45 -47.36 78.84
CA ASN A 938 -30.69 -48.02 77.81
C ASN A 938 -30.10 -46.99 76.83
N SER A 939 -28.82 -47.14 76.49
CA SER A 939 -28.02 -46.14 75.78
C SER A 939 -27.33 -46.75 74.57
N ALA A 940 -27.74 -46.35 73.37
CA ALA A 940 -27.17 -46.84 72.11
C ALA A 940 -26.26 -45.79 71.46
N THR A 941 -25.06 -46.20 71.03
CA THR A 941 -24.09 -45.34 70.32
C THR A 941 -23.71 -45.96 68.99
N ALA A 942 -23.66 -45.15 67.92
CA ALA A 942 -23.24 -45.58 66.58
C ALA A 942 -22.10 -44.72 66.01
N THR A 943 -21.19 -45.31 65.22
CA THR A 943 -20.02 -44.60 64.68
C THR A 943 -19.66 -45.10 63.26
N PRO A 944 -19.54 -44.21 62.25
CA PRO A 944 -19.17 -44.57 60.88
C PRO A 944 -17.67 -44.86 60.70
N THR A 945 -17.27 -45.30 59.50
CA THR A 945 -15.85 -45.39 59.09
C THR A 945 -15.33 -44.03 58.58
N GLU A 946 -16.23 -43.20 58.07
CA GLU A 946 -16.00 -41.83 57.59
C GLU A 946 -15.76 -40.87 58.77
N THR A 947 -15.34 -39.64 58.47
CA THR A 947 -15.26 -38.60 59.51
C THR A 947 -16.66 -38.08 59.83
N ASP A 948 -17.10 -38.27 61.07
CA ASP A 948 -18.33 -37.71 61.61
C ASP A 948 -18.12 -36.26 62.10
N PRO A 949 -18.86 -35.27 61.56
CA PRO A 949 -18.72 -33.88 61.96
C PRO A 949 -19.47 -33.51 63.26
N ASP A 950 -20.45 -34.30 63.71
CA ASP A 950 -21.27 -33.98 64.90
C ASP A 950 -21.38 -35.18 65.86
N GLY A 951 -20.20 -35.57 66.37
CA GLY A 951 -19.97 -36.60 67.40
C GLY A 951 -20.88 -36.55 68.65
N GLY A 952 -21.67 -35.49 68.84
CA GLY A 952 -22.64 -35.33 69.92
C GLY A 952 -24.01 -35.97 69.63
N ASN A 953 -24.37 -36.19 68.37
CA ASN A 953 -25.68 -36.77 67.99
C ASN A 953 -25.64 -38.31 67.86
N ASN A 954 -24.45 -38.91 67.91
CA ASN A 954 -24.17 -40.34 67.77
C ASN A 954 -24.68 -41.25 68.90
N THR A 955 -25.31 -40.71 69.95
CA THR A 955 -25.78 -41.48 71.11
C THR A 955 -27.24 -41.15 71.45
N GLY A 956 -28.10 -42.17 71.46
CA GLY A 956 -29.50 -42.07 71.88
C GLY A 956 -29.75 -42.82 73.19
N THR A 957 -30.33 -42.13 74.17
CA THR A 957 -30.67 -42.67 75.50
C THR A 957 -32.18 -42.56 75.75
N ASP A 958 -32.80 -43.63 76.26
CA ASP A 958 -34.17 -43.56 76.80
C ASP A 958 -34.37 -44.59 77.93
N GLY A 959 -35.44 -44.46 78.72
CA GLY A 959 -35.69 -45.26 79.91
C GLY A 959 -36.87 -44.76 80.75
N ASP A 960 -36.84 -45.08 82.04
CA ASP A 960 -37.73 -44.48 83.04
C ASP A 960 -36.90 -43.94 84.22
N ASP A 961 -37.23 -42.73 84.67
CA ASP A 961 -36.50 -41.98 85.70
C ASP A 961 -37.34 -41.83 87.00
N THR A 962 -38.35 -42.69 87.20
CA THR A 962 -39.21 -42.58 88.39
C THR A 962 -38.57 -43.19 89.64
N THR A 963 -38.77 -42.50 90.76
CA THR A 963 -38.40 -43.01 92.10
C THR A 963 -39.51 -43.90 92.67
N PRO A 964 -39.19 -44.85 93.56
CA PRO A 964 -40.19 -45.68 94.26
C PRO A 964 -41.31 -44.86 94.92
N THR A 965 -42.55 -45.36 94.83
CA THR A 965 -43.76 -44.74 95.36
C THR A 965 -44.62 -45.77 96.10
N ALA A 966 -45.10 -45.42 97.29
CA ALA A 966 -45.87 -46.30 98.15
C ALA A 966 -46.91 -45.48 98.92
N ASP A 967 -48.12 -46.03 99.07
CA ASP A 967 -49.38 -45.30 99.37
C ASP A 967 -49.98 -45.87 100.66
N ILE A 968 -50.09 -45.07 101.74
CA ILE A 968 -50.34 -45.57 103.10
C ILE A 968 -51.73 -45.18 103.65
N ALA A 969 -52.70 -46.04 103.38
CA ALA A 969 -54.05 -45.93 103.94
C ALA A 969 -54.14 -46.37 105.41
N VAL A 970 -54.95 -45.65 106.19
CA VAL A 970 -55.20 -45.90 107.61
C VAL A 970 -56.70 -45.95 107.91
N SER A 971 -57.13 -46.94 108.68
CA SER A 971 -58.48 -47.00 109.25
C SER A 971 -58.43 -47.24 110.76
N LYS A 972 -59.43 -46.74 111.49
CA LYS A 972 -59.53 -46.86 112.95
C LYS A 972 -60.96 -47.24 113.35
N THR A 973 -61.14 -48.02 114.42
CA THR A 973 -62.46 -48.47 114.87
C THR A 973 -62.51 -48.69 116.38
N LEU A 974 -63.55 -48.20 117.06
CA LEU A 974 -63.88 -48.44 118.47
C LEU A 974 -64.41 -49.87 118.64
N THR A 975 -63.75 -50.67 119.49
CA THR A 975 -64.05 -52.10 119.65
C THR A 975 -64.70 -52.45 121.01
N THR A 976 -64.92 -51.46 121.87
CA THR A 976 -65.60 -51.62 123.17
C THR A 976 -67.03 -51.11 123.09
N ALA A 977 -67.99 -51.89 123.60
CA ALA A 977 -69.41 -51.55 123.58
C ALA A 977 -69.86 -50.82 124.86
N GLY A 978 -70.77 -49.85 124.70
CA GLY A 978 -71.41 -49.10 125.79
C GLY A 978 -72.57 -49.84 126.48
N PRO A 979 -73.31 -49.17 127.39
CA PRO A 979 -73.20 -47.75 127.74
C PRO A 979 -71.89 -47.42 128.45
N TYR A 980 -71.44 -46.17 128.32
CA TYR A 980 -70.13 -45.73 128.81
C TYR A 980 -70.22 -44.92 130.11
N VAL A 981 -69.16 -44.98 130.93
CA VAL A 981 -69.06 -44.25 132.21
C VAL A 981 -67.65 -43.72 132.46
N ILE A 982 -67.55 -42.63 133.23
CA ILE A 982 -66.26 -42.01 133.61
C ILE A 982 -65.32 -43.05 134.24
N GLY A 983 -64.07 -43.09 133.80
CA GLY A 983 -63.05 -44.05 134.26
C GLY A 983 -63.13 -45.44 133.65
N GLN A 984 -64.12 -45.74 132.79
CA GLN A 984 -64.13 -46.98 132.01
C GLN A 984 -62.97 -46.98 131.00
N THR A 985 -62.33 -48.14 130.80
CA THR A 985 -61.37 -48.34 129.71
C THR A 985 -62.09 -48.79 128.44
N VAL A 986 -61.82 -48.11 127.33
CA VAL A 986 -62.26 -48.46 125.97
C VAL A 986 -61.06 -48.75 125.07
N ALA A 987 -61.27 -49.53 124.00
CA ALA A 987 -60.25 -49.99 123.08
C ALA A 987 -60.59 -49.64 121.63
N PHE A 988 -59.55 -49.38 120.82
CA PHE A 988 -59.65 -49.16 119.37
C PHE A 988 -58.61 -49.99 118.63
N ASP A 989 -58.95 -50.47 117.45
CA ASP A 989 -57.98 -51.02 116.49
C ASP A 989 -57.65 -49.97 115.42
N ILE A 990 -56.38 -49.89 115.03
CA ILE A 990 -55.85 -49.09 113.91
C ILE A 990 -55.27 -50.07 112.90
N VAL A 991 -55.67 -50.00 111.63
CA VAL A 991 -55.07 -50.75 110.53
C VAL A 991 -54.32 -49.80 109.62
N VAL A 992 -53.08 -50.17 109.26
CA VAL A 992 -52.21 -49.41 108.34
C VAL A 992 -51.87 -50.33 107.15
N SER A 993 -52.05 -49.87 105.92
CA SER A 993 -51.88 -50.69 104.71
C SER A 993 -51.17 -49.95 103.58
N ASN A 994 -50.25 -50.63 102.89
CA ASN A 994 -49.61 -50.11 101.68
C ASN A 994 -50.39 -50.58 100.44
N VAL A 995 -50.96 -49.64 99.69
CA VAL A 995 -51.69 -49.90 98.43
C VAL A 995 -50.93 -49.45 97.18
N GLY A 996 -49.72 -48.91 97.34
CA GLY A 996 -48.87 -48.41 96.26
C GLY A 996 -47.98 -49.50 95.64
N PRO A 997 -47.31 -49.20 94.50
CA PRO A 997 -46.56 -50.20 93.73
C PRO A 997 -45.22 -50.63 94.35
N SER A 998 -44.59 -49.81 95.19
CA SER A 998 -43.32 -50.12 95.86
C SER A 998 -43.52 -50.58 97.32
N GLU A 999 -42.50 -51.18 97.93
CA GLU A 999 -42.48 -51.38 99.39
C GLU A 999 -42.42 -50.03 100.13
N ALA A 1000 -43.25 -49.87 101.16
CA ALA A 1000 -43.23 -48.70 102.04
C ALA A 1000 -42.30 -48.96 103.21
N THR A 1001 -41.32 -48.10 103.49
CA THR A 1001 -40.35 -48.26 104.57
C THR A 1001 -40.46 -47.15 105.61
N GLY A 1002 -40.07 -47.44 106.85
CA GLY A 1002 -39.98 -46.45 107.93
C GLY A 1002 -41.29 -45.76 108.30
N VAL A 1003 -42.44 -46.43 108.08
CA VAL A 1003 -43.78 -45.86 108.22
C VAL A 1003 -44.02 -45.38 109.65
N GLN A 1004 -44.08 -44.07 109.85
CA GLN A 1004 -44.36 -43.44 111.14
C GLN A 1004 -45.86 -43.53 111.44
N VAL A 1005 -46.25 -43.76 112.70
CA VAL A 1005 -47.66 -43.76 113.14
C VAL A 1005 -47.82 -42.93 114.41
N THR A 1006 -48.86 -42.09 114.44
CA THR A 1006 -49.26 -41.23 115.57
C THR A 1006 -50.70 -41.54 116.00
N ASP A 1007 -51.07 -41.18 117.23
CA ASP A 1007 -52.46 -41.28 117.72
C ASP A 1007 -52.80 -40.12 118.65
N THR A 1008 -54.04 -39.64 118.58
CA THR A 1008 -54.52 -38.37 119.17
C THR A 1008 -55.87 -38.56 119.85
N PRO A 1009 -55.90 -38.82 121.16
CA PRO A 1009 -57.14 -39.02 121.92
C PRO A 1009 -57.83 -37.71 122.33
N SER A 1010 -59.14 -37.76 122.53
CA SER A 1010 -59.97 -36.69 123.12
C SER A 1010 -60.94 -37.26 124.18
N ASN A 1011 -60.95 -36.63 125.36
CA ASN A 1011 -61.63 -37.13 126.58
C ASN A 1011 -61.22 -38.58 126.95
N LEU A 1012 -59.98 -38.97 126.58
CA LEU A 1012 -59.39 -40.28 126.82
C LEU A 1012 -57.92 -40.14 127.22
N THR A 1013 -57.52 -40.73 128.35
CA THR A 1013 -56.11 -41.00 128.67
C THR A 1013 -55.73 -42.37 128.14
N LEU A 1014 -54.81 -42.46 127.16
CA LEU A 1014 -54.32 -43.75 126.65
C LEU A 1014 -53.55 -44.53 127.73
N THR A 1015 -53.94 -45.79 127.95
CA THR A 1015 -53.42 -46.68 129.00
C THR A 1015 -52.56 -47.82 128.47
N SER A 1016 -52.76 -48.28 127.23
CA SER A 1016 -51.89 -49.27 126.60
C SER A 1016 -51.91 -49.22 125.07
N VAL A 1017 -50.84 -49.72 124.45
CA VAL A 1017 -50.66 -49.88 123.00
C VAL A 1017 -50.05 -51.25 122.74
N SER A 1018 -50.56 -51.97 121.73
CA SER A 1018 -50.13 -53.33 121.38
C SER A 1018 -50.36 -53.64 119.90
N GLY A 1019 -49.91 -54.81 119.42
CA GLY A 1019 -49.93 -55.15 118.00
C GLY A 1019 -48.60 -54.78 117.33
N ALA A 1020 -48.64 -54.12 116.18
CA ALA A 1020 -47.45 -53.71 115.42
C ALA A 1020 -46.58 -52.65 116.14
N CYS A 1021 -47.14 -51.98 117.16
CA CYS A 1021 -46.43 -51.04 118.03
C CYS A 1021 -46.70 -51.33 119.51
N THR A 1022 -45.75 -50.97 120.37
CA THR A 1022 -45.83 -51.15 121.85
C THR A 1022 -46.00 -49.83 122.62
N ALA A 1023 -45.96 -48.72 121.90
CA ALA A 1023 -46.20 -47.34 122.33
C ALA A 1023 -46.54 -46.52 121.08
N LEU A 1024 -47.13 -45.34 121.24
CA LEU A 1024 -47.35 -44.38 120.16
C LEU A 1024 -46.80 -43.00 120.59
N PRO A 1025 -46.16 -42.23 119.69
CA PRO A 1025 -45.87 -42.56 118.29
C PRO A 1025 -44.84 -43.69 118.11
N CYS A 1026 -44.85 -44.33 116.94
CA CYS A 1026 -43.97 -45.46 116.60
C CYS A 1026 -43.57 -45.47 115.12
N THR A 1027 -42.67 -46.39 114.75
CA THR A 1027 -42.25 -46.65 113.37
C THR A 1027 -42.43 -48.14 113.04
N ILE A 1028 -43.12 -48.44 111.94
CA ILE A 1028 -43.18 -49.77 111.32
C ILE A 1028 -42.02 -49.86 110.31
N ALA A 1029 -41.21 -50.93 110.39
CA ALA A 1029 -39.96 -51.02 109.63
C ALA A 1029 -40.20 -51.03 108.10
N SER A 1030 -41.11 -51.87 107.62
CA SER A 1030 -41.64 -51.81 106.26
C SER A 1030 -43.01 -52.49 106.12
N ILE A 1031 -43.71 -52.19 105.02
CA ILE A 1031 -44.96 -52.80 104.58
C ILE A 1031 -44.87 -53.02 103.06
N ALA A 1032 -44.75 -54.27 102.62
CA ALA A 1032 -44.71 -54.62 101.20
C ALA A 1032 -46.00 -54.20 100.46
N SER A 1033 -45.90 -53.91 99.16
CA SER A 1033 -47.04 -53.56 98.30
C SER A 1033 -48.21 -54.54 98.48
N GLY A 1034 -49.41 -54.01 98.72
CA GLY A 1034 -50.64 -54.77 98.95
C GLY A 1034 -50.79 -55.41 100.34
N SER A 1035 -49.91 -55.10 101.29
CA SER A 1035 -49.91 -55.67 102.65
C SER A 1035 -50.44 -54.69 103.71
N SER A 1036 -50.84 -55.20 104.88
CA SER A 1036 -51.32 -54.39 106.00
C SER A 1036 -50.91 -54.94 107.37
N THR A 1037 -51.03 -54.11 108.40
CA THR A 1037 -50.72 -54.44 109.80
C THR A 1037 -51.63 -53.70 110.78
N THR A 1038 -51.70 -54.13 112.04
CA THR A 1038 -52.70 -53.66 113.02
C THR A 1038 -52.07 -53.26 114.36
N ILE A 1039 -52.54 -52.17 114.94
CA ILE A 1039 -52.16 -51.65 116.27
C ILE A 1039 -53.44 -51.49 117.11
N THR A 1040 -53.51 -52.15 118.26
CA THR A 1040 -54.62 -52.02 119.22
C THR A 1040 -54.22 -51.06 120.33
N VAL A 1041 -55.03 -50.04 120.58
CA VAL A 1041 -54.84 -49.02 121.62
C VAL A 1041 -55.98 -49.07 122.63
N GLN A 1042 -55.70 -48.74 123.89
CA GLN A 1042 -56.70 -48.63 124.95
C GLN A 1042 -56.56 -47.32 125.70
N GLY A 1043 -57.66 -46.75 126.19
CA GLY A 1043 -57.65 -45.54 127.01
C GLY A 1043 -58.85 -45.46 127.96
N THR A 1044 -58.72 -44.71 129.05
CA THR A 1044 -59.77 -44.46 130.04
C THR A 1044 -60.50 -43.16 129.76
N ILE A 1045 -61.84 -43.17 129.85
CA ILE A 1045 -62.69 -41.97 129.72
C ILE A 1045 -62.43 -41.02 130.88
N ASP A 1046 -62.01 -39.79 130.59
CA ASP A 1046 -61.51 -38.84 131.60
C ASP A 1046 -62.64 -38.06 132.30
N ALA A 1047 -63.70 -37.70 131.56
CA ALA A 1047 -64.84 -36.92 132.03
C ALA A 1047 -66.16 -37.33 131.36
N GLU A 1048 -67.29 -36.86 131.91
CA GLU A 1048 -68.63 -37.17 131.39
C GLU A 1048 -68.91 -36.48 130.05
N GLY A 1049 -69.58 -37.19 129.13
CA GLY A 1049 -69.88 -36.72 127.77
C GLY A 1049 -69.03 -37.41 126.69
N ALA A 1050 -69.05 -36.82 125.49
CA ALA A 1050 -68.43 -37.38 124.28
C ALA A 1050 -66.92 -37.67 124.41
N PHE A 1051 -66.44 -38.69 123.71
CA PHE A 1051 -65.02 -39.05 123.63
C PHE A 1051 -64.65 -39.61 122.25
N GLY A 1052 -63.37 -39.56 121.88
CA GLY A 1052 -62.91 -40.10 120.59
C GLY A 1052 -61.39 -40.24 120.46
N ASN A 1053 -60.93 -40.84 119.37
CA ASN A 1053 -59.50 -41.06 119.13
C ASN A 1053 -59.16 -41.06 117.62
N SER A 1054 -57.96 -40.59 117.25
CA SER A 1054 -57.58 -40.26 115.86
C SER A 1054 -56.12 -40.62 115.54
N ALA A 1055 -55.90 -41.55 114.60
CA ALA A 1055 -54.56 -42.03 114.22
C ALA A 1055 -54.18 -41.68 112.77
N THR A 1056 -52.90 -41.40 112.54
CA THR A 1056 -52.32 -41.03 111.23
C THR A 1056 -51.04 -41.82 110.96
N ALA A 1057 -50.73 -42.14 109.70
CA ALA A 1057 -49.46 -42.79 109.31
C ALA A 1057 -48.79 -42.16 108.07
N THR A 1058 -47.47 -42.32 107.92
CA THR A 1058 -46.71 -41.72 106.80
C THR A 1058 -45.43 -42.52 106.45
N PRO A 1059 -45.18 -42.90 105.18
CA PRO A 1059 -44.00 -43.64 104.74
C PRO A 1059 -42.73 -42.77 104.59
N THR A 1060 -41.62 -43.39 104.18
CA THR A 1060 -40.37 -42.71 103.78
C THR A 1060 -40.36 -42.37 102.28
N GLU A 1061 -41.05 -43.18 101.49
CA GLU A 1061 -41.27 -43.03 100.05
C GLU A 1061 -42.26 -41.90 99.77
N THR A 1062 -42.42 -41.50 98.50
CA THR A 1062 -43.44 -40.49 98.15
C THR A 1062 -44.82 -41.15 98.12
N ASP A 1063 -45.69 -40.72 99.03
CA ASP A 1063 -47.09 -41.11 99.12
C ASP A 1063 -47.96 -40.32 98.11
N PRO A 1064 -48.61 -40.98 97.13
CA PRO A 1064 -49.44 -40.30 96.13
C PRO A 1064 -50.80 -39.81 96.65
N ASP A 1065 -51.36 -40.42 97.70
CA ASP A 1065 -52.70 -40.11 98.22
C ASP A 1065 -52.69 -39.87 99.73
N GLY A 1066 -51.98 -38.79 100.11
CA GLY A 1066 -51.93 -38.20 101.45
C GLY A 1066 -53.29 -37.91 102.15
N SER A 1067 -54.43 -38.22 101.51
CA SER A 1067 -55.78 -38.06 102.06
C SER A 1067 -56.30 -39.31 102.79
N ASN A 1068 -55.75 -40.50 102.48
CA ASN A 1068 -56.22 -41.77 103.03
C ASN A 1068 -55.48 -42.18 104.34
N ASN A 1069 -54.47 -41.41 104.72
CA ASN A 1069 -53.52 -41.69 105.80
C ASN A 1069 -54.05 -41.49 107.24
N THR A 1070 -55.34 -41.24 107.48
CA THR A 1070 -55.87 -40.91 108.83
C THR A 1070 -57.26 -41.52 109.09
N GLY A 1071 -57.47 -42.06 110.30
CA GLY A 1071 -58.75 -42.66 110.73
C GLY A 1071 -59.17 -42.32 112.17
N THR A 1072 -60.47 -42.20 112.42
CA THR A 1072 -61.07 -41.64 113.66
C THR A 1072 -62.33 -42.39 114.13
N ASP A 1073 -62.57 -42.53 115.44
CA ASP A 1073 -63.83 -43.11 116.00
C ASP A 1073 -64.14 -42.62 117.44
N GLY A 1074 -65.37 -42.79 117.98
CA GLY A 1074 -65.82 -42.26 119.30
C GLY A 1074 -67.29 -42.50 119.73
N ASP A 1075 -67.76 -41.79 120.77
CA ASP A 1075 -69.16 -41.77 121.31
C ASP A 1075 -69.61 -40.34 121.73
N ASP A 1076 -70.93 -40.08 121.85
CA ASP A 1076 -71.53 -38.72 121.92
C ASP A 1076 -72.90 -38.65 122.66
N THR A 1077 -72.96 -38.67 124.01
CA THR A 1077 -74.23 -38.66 124.82
C THR A 1077 -74.21 -37.81 126.13
N THR A 1078 -75.37 -37.64 126.82
CA THR A 1078 -75.61 -36.62 127.91
C THR A 1078 -76.52 -37.07 129.11
N PRO A 1079 -76.53 -36.39 130.29
CA PRO A 1079 -77.05 -36.91 131.61
C PRO A 1079 -78.55 -36.63 131.98
N THR A 1080 -79.10 -37.32 133.02
CA THR A 1080 -80.53 -37.28 133.47
C THR A 1080 -80.80 -37.64 134.97
N ALA A 1081 -81.93 -37.21 135.58
CA ALA A 1081 -82.35 -37.52 136.97
C ALA A 1081 -83.90 -37.64 137.13
N ASP A 1082 -84.47 -38.24 138.19
CA ASP A 1082 -85.90 -38.69 138.31
C ASP A 1082 -86.46 -38.40 139.73
N VAL A 1083 -87.58 -37.67 139.90
CA VAL A 1083 -88.04 -37.16 141.22
C VAL A 1083 -89.52 -37.39 141.58
N SER A 1084 -89.78 -38.02 142.74
CA SER A 1084 -91.13 -38.45 143.19
C SER A 1084 -91.63 -37.81 144.50
N VAL A 1085 -92.95 -37.86 144.76
CA VAL A 1085 -93.61 -37.26 145.96
C VAL A 1085 -94.66 -38.18 146.60
N SER A 1086 -94.76 -38.15 147.94
CA SER A 1086 -95.89 -38.71 148.72
C SER A 1086 -96.34 -37.77 149.85
N LYS A 1087 -97.56 -37.96 150.38
CA LYS A 1087 -98.17 -37.13 151.43
C LYS A 1087 -99.10 -37.94 152.34
N THR A 1088 -99.22 -37.61 153.62
CA THR A 1088 -100.05 -38.35 154.59
C THR A 1088 -100.57 -37.47 155.75
N LEU A 1089 -101.83 -37.65 156.17
CA LEU A 1089 -102.47 -37.03 157.35
C LEU A 1089 -101.99 -37.73 158.64
N THR A 1090 -101.45 -36.97 159.59
CA THR A 1090 -100.80 -37.51 160.81
C THR A 1090 -101.53 -37.18 162.13
N THR A 1091 -102.61 -36.40 162.07
CA THR A 1091 -103.49 -36.14 163.23
C THR A 1091 -104.71 -37.05 163.21
N ALA A 1092 -105.12 -37.58 164.37
CA ALA A 1092 -106.25 -38.50 164.50
C ALA A 1092 -107.54 -37.83 164.99
N GLY A 1093 -108.69 -38.32 164.52
CA GLY A 1093 -110.02 -37.82 164.85
C GLY A 1093 -110.65 -38.41 166.13
N PRO A 1094 -111.93 -38.12 166.43
CA PRO A 1094 -112.86 -37.33 165.60
C PRO A 1094 -112.48 -35.84 165.55
N TYR A 1095 -112.73 -35.21 164.40
CA TYR A 1095 -112.34 -33.83 164.15
C TYR A 1095 -113.48 -32.83 164.40
N VAL A 1096 -113.14 -31.57 164.70
CA VAL A 1096 -114.10 -30.46 164.87
C VAL A 1096 -113.61 -29.18 164.19
N ILE A 1097 -114.55 -28.32 163.79
CA ILE A 1097 -114.27 -27.00 163.20
C ILE A 1097 -113.38 -26.18 164.16
N GLY A 1098 -112.32 -25.56 163.65
CA GLY A 1098 -111.35 -24.82 164.44
C GLY A 1098 -110.25 -25.67 165.08
N GLN A 1099 -110.24 -27.00 164.90
CA GLN A 1099 -109.11 -27.86 165.28
C GLN A 1099 -107.98 -27.75 164.24
N THR A 1100 -106.74 -27.71 164.72
CA THR A 1100 -105.55 -27.87 163.87
C THR A 1100 -105.20 -29.35 163.68
N VAL A 1101 -105.02 -29.76 162.43
CA VAL A 1101 -104.50 -31.07 161.99
C VAL A 1101 -103.15 -30.90 161.29
N ALA A 1102 -102.43 -32.00 161.05
CA ALA A 1102 -101.09 -32.03 160.49
C ALA A 1102 -100.93 -33.10 159.39
N PHE A 1103 -100.06 -32.85 158.42
CA PHE A 1103 -99.68 -33.78 157.36
C PHE A 1103 -98.16 -33.75 157.16
N ASP A 1104 -97.58 -34.87 156.73
CA ASP A 1104 -96.20 -34.93 156.21
C ASP A 1104 -96.20 -35.07 154.68
N ILE A 1105 -95.19 -34.51 154.02
CA ILE A 1105 -94.86 -34.62 152.59
C ILE A 1105 -93.45 -35.17 152.48
N VAL A 1106 -93.18 -36.12 151.58
CA VAL A 1106 -91.83 -36.63 151.29
C VAL A 1106 -91.53 -36.55 149.80
N VAL A 1107 -90.33 -36.07 149.43
CA VAL A 1107 -89.82 -35.95 148.06
C VAL A 1107 -88.56 -36.81 147.90
N SER A 1108 -88.34 -37.45 146.74
CA SER A 1108 -87.23 -38.40 146.48
C SER A 1108 -86.51 -38.14 145.14
N ASN A 1109 -85.25 -38.55 144.97
CA ASN A 1109 -84.60 -38.71 143.64
C ASN A 1109 -84.16 -40.17 143.43
N ALA A 1110 -84.46 -40.77 142.27
CA ALA A 1110 -84.11 -42.14 141.89
C ALA A 1110 -83.21 -42.26 140.63
N GLY A 1111 -82.93 -41.15 139.94
CA GLY A 1111 -82.22 -41.15 138.65
C GLY A 1111 -80.69 -41.24 138.78
N PRO A 1112 -79.96 -41.43 137.66
CA PRO A 1112 -78.51 -41.63 137.69
C PRO A 1112 -77.70 -40.38 138.06
N SER A 1113 -78.18 -39.18 137.72
CA SER A 1113 -77.58 -37.90 138.13
C SER A 1113 -78.22 -37.31 139.40
N GLU A 1114 -77.56 -36.32 140.00
CA GLU A 1114 -78.15 -35.50 141.07
C GLU A 1114 -79.28 -34.61 140.52
N ALA A 1115 -80.39 -34.49 141.27
CA ALA A 1115 -81.51 -33.65 140.91
C ALA A 1115 -81.41 -32.29 141.64
N THR A 1116 -81.37 -31.19 140.90
CA THR A 1116 -81.15 -29.84 141.45
C THR A 1116 -82.37 -28.94 141.32
N GLY A 1117 -82.47 -27.92 142.19
CA GLY A 1117 -83.49 -26.87 142.10
C GLY A 1117 -84.94 -27.32 142.30
N VAL A 1118 -85.16 -28.46 142.99
CA VAL A 1118 -86.45 -29.14 143.12
C VAL A 1118 -87.51 -28.22 143.75
N GLN A 1119 -88.46 -27.76 142.95
CA GLN A 1119 -89.59 -26.93 143.40
C GLN A 1119 -90.64 -27.79 144.09
N VAL A 1120 -91.26 -27.31 145.17
CA VAL A 1120 -92.33 -28.02 145.90
C VAL A 1120 -93.49 -27.08 146.24
N SER A 1121 -94.74 -27.51 146.05
CA SER A 1121 -95.96 -26.76 146.37
C SER A 1121 -96.97 -27.61 147.15
N ASP A 1122 -97.96 -26.97 147.78
CA ASP A 1122 -99.01 -27.63 148.58
C ASP A 1122 -100.34 -26.86 148.49
N THR A 1123 -101.47 -27.58 148.44
CA THR A 1123 -102.81 -27.05 148.14
C THR A 1123 -103.88 -27.66 149.06
N PRO A 1124 -104.31 -26.93 150.10
CA PRO A 1124 -105.32 -27.40 151.06
C PRO A 1124 -106.77 -27.16 150.58
N SER A 1125 -107.71 -27.95 151.09
CA SER A 1125 -109.16 -27.79 150.90
C SER A 1125 -109.91 -27.93 152.23
N ASN A 1126 -110.80 -26.98 152.53
CA ASN A 1126 -111.44 -26.78 153.85
C ASN A 1126 -110.46 -26.68 155.05
N LEU A 1127 -109.19 -26.40 154.75
CA LEU A 1127 -108.10 -26.19 155.70
C LEU A 1127 -107.39 -24.87 155.41
N THR A 1128 -107.20 -24.03 156.43
CA THR A 1128 -106.26 -22.91 156.37
C THR A 1128 -104.93 -23.35 156.98
N LEU A 1129 -103.88 -23.45 156.16
CA LEU A 1129 -102.52 -23.77 156.62
C LEU A 1129 -102.02 -22.70 157.60
N THR A 1130 -101.53 -23.15 158.76
CA THR A 1130 -101.07 -22.30 159.88
C THR A 1130 -99.57 -22.33 160.10
N SER A 1131 -98.90 -23.44 159.75
CA SER A 1131 -97.44 -23.53 159.79
C SER A 1131 -96.91 -24.63 158.87
N VAL A 1132 -95.64 -24.45 158.45
CA VAL A 1132 -94.87 -25.38 157.61
C VAL A 1132 -93.49 -25.52 158.24
N SER A 1133 -92.94 -26.73 158.27
CA SER A 1133 -91.64 -27.04 158.87
C SER A 1133 -90.99 -28.28 158.23
N GLY A 1134 -89.73 -28.57 158.57
CA GLY A 1134 -88.94 -29.62 157.90
C GLY A 1134 -88.03 -29.00 156.83
N ALA A 1135 -87.94 -29.64 155.66
CA ALA A 1135 -87.12 -29.17 154.54
C ALA A 1135 -87.56 -27.82 153.96
N CYS A 1136 -88.79 -27.38 154.26
CA CYS A 1136 -89.28 -26.04 153.97
C CYS A 1136 -89.92 -25.40 155.21
N THR A 1137 -89.91 -24.07 155.29
CA THR A 1137 -90.50 -23.27 156.39
C THR A 1137 -91.76 -22.51 155.97
N ALA A 1138 -92.08 -22.54 154.68
CA ALA A 1138 -93.29 -22.05 154.03
C ALA A 1138 -93.45 -22.84 152.72
N LEU A 1139 -94.64 -22.84 152.13
CA LEU A 1139 -94.92 -23.46 150.83
C LEU A 1139 -95.66 -22.46 149.92
N PRO A 1140 -95.38 -22.42 148.61
CA PRO A 1140 -94.38 -23.20 147.88
C PRO A 1140 -92.93 -22.82 148.25
N CYS A 1141 -91.98 -23.72 147.93
CA CYS A 1141 -90.56 -23.59 148.26
C CYS A 1141 -89.66 -24.30 147.22
N THR A 1142 -88.34 -24.19 147.38
CA THR A 1142 -87.33 -24.91 146.59
C THR A 1142 -86.38 -25.69 147.51
N ILE A 1143 -86.11 -26.94 147.18
CA ILE A 1143 -85.05 -27.77 147.76
C ILE A 1143 -83.83 -27.69 146.84
N ALA A 1144 -82.67 -27.31 147.37
CA ALA A 1144 -81.51 -26.93 146.54
C ALA A 1144 -80.98 -28.08 145.65
N SER A 1145 -80.84 -29.28 146.21
CA SER A 1145 -80.64 -30.51 145.45
C SER A 1145 -81.04 -31.75 146.28
N ILE A 1146 -81.22 -32.87 145.57
CA ILE A 1146 -81.41 -34.22 146.11
C ILE A 1146 -80.50 -35.15 145.30
N ALA A 1147 -79.45 -35.67 145.94
CA ALA A 1147 -78.53 -36.62 145.31
C ALA A 1147 -79.25 -37.90 144.86
N SER A 1148 -78.68 -38.65 143.91
CA SER A 1148 -79.22 -39.95 143.47
C SER A 1148 -79.47 -40.88 144.66
N GLY A 1149 -80.71 -41.35 144.81
CA GLY A 1149 -81.18 -42.16 145.95
C GLY A 1149 -81.57 -41.40 147.22
N GLY A 1150 -81.57 -40.06 147.22
CA GLY A 1150 -81.87 -39.22 148.38
C GLY A 1150 -83.37 -38.88 148.57
N THR A 1151 -83.73 -38.39 149.77
CA THR A 1151 -85.10 -37.91 150.10
C THR A 1151 -85.10 -36.68 151.01
N ALA A 1152 -86.22 -35.97 151.06
CA ALA A 1152 -86.48 -34.81 151.94
C ALA A 1152 -87.94 -34.77 152.42
N THR A 1153 -88.20 -34.26 153.63
CA THR A 1153 -89.54 -34.29 154.29
C THR A 1153 -89.99 -32.91 154.76
N ILE A 1154 -91.28 -32.59 154.60
CA ILE A 1154 -91.91 -31.32 154.99
C ILE A 1154 -93.21 -31.60 155.77
N THR A 1155 -93.33 -31.10 157.00
CA THR A 1155 -94.54 -31.20 157.84
C THR A 1155 -95.36 -29.92 157.76
N VAL A 1156 -96.66 -30.04 157.52
CA VAL A 1156 -97.60 -28.92 157.36
C VAL A 1156 -98.78 -29.05 158.32
N HIS A 1157 -99.16 -27.96 158.99
CA HIS A 1157 -100.33 -27.89 159.86
C HIS A 1157 -101.41 -26.99 159.27
N GLY A 1158 -102.67 -27.39 159.36
CA GLY A 1158 -103.83 -26.61 158.90
C GLY A 1158 -105.01 -26.68 159.86
N THR A 1159 -105.80 -25.62 159.95
CA THR A 1159 -107.01 -25.56 160.79
C THR A 1159 -108.24 -25.86 159.96
N ILE A 1160 -109.16 -26.68 160.48
CA ILE A 1160 -110.41 -27.04 159.79
C ILE A 1160 -111.35 -25.83 159.79
N ASP A 1161 -111.63 -25.27 158.62
CA ASP A 1161 -112.30 -23.97 158.48
C ASP A 1161 -113.84 -24.06 158.49
N ALA A 1162 -114.40 -25.22 158.13
CA ALA A 1162 -115.84 -25.41 157.93
C ALA A 1162 -116.29 -26.83 158.33
N GLU A 1163 -117.61 -27.04 158.38
CA GLU A 1163 -118.20 -28.35 158.68
C GLU A 1163 -118.25 -29.23 157.42
N GLY A 1164 -117.56 -30.38 157.44
CA GLY A 1164 -117.52 -31.35 156.34
C GLY A 1164 -116.12 -31.93 156.10
N ALA A 1165 -115.98 -32.67 155.01
CA ALA A 1165 -114.73 -33.26 154.55
C ALA A 1165 -113.63 -32.21 154.28
N PHE A 1166 -112.37 -32.57 154.48
CA PHE A 1166 -111.21 -31.69 154.26
C PHE A 1166 -109.99 -32.49 153.78
N GLY A 1167 -109.05 -31.85 153.06
CA GLY A 1167 -107.87 -32.53 152.54
C GLY A 1167 -106.74 -31.59 152.11
N ASN A 1168 -105.62 -32.16 151.66
CA ASN A 1168 -104.43 -31.40 151.26
C ASN A 1168 -103.57 -32.16 150.21
N SER A 1169 -102.87 -31.44 149.32
CA SER A 1169 -102.27 -31.98 148.08
C SER A 1169 -100.95 -31.30 147.70
N ALA A 1170 -99.85 -32.06 147.58
CA ALA A 1170 -98.50 -31.53 147.31
C ALA A 1170 -97.84 -32.12 146.04
N THR A 1171 -96.98 -31.33 145.38
CA THR A 1171 -96.33 -31.65 144.09
C THR A 1171 -94.86 -31.18 144.06
N ALA A 1172 -93.96 -31.85 143.32
CA ALA A 1172 -92.56 -31.42 143.14
C ALA A 1172 -91.97 -31.58 141.71
N THR A 1173 -90.91 -30.84 141.36
CA THR A 1173 -90.28 -30.91 140.00
C THR A 1173 -88.79 -30.48 140.01
N PRO A 1174 -87.86 -31.24 139.38
CA PRO A 1174 -86.41 -30.93 139.29
C PRO A 1174 -86.02 -30.02 138.11
N THR A 1175 -84.71 -29.76 137.93
CA THR A 1175 -84.14 -28.97 136.81
C THR A 1175 -83.66 -29.84 135.65
N GLU A 1176 -83.19 -31.05 135.96
CA GLU A 1176 -82.73 -32.06 135.01
C GLU A 1176 -83.91 -32.70 134.27
N THR A 1177 -83.64 -33.46 133.19
CA THR A 1177 -84.71 -34.13 132.43
C THR A 1177 -85.22 -35.35 133.20
N ASP A 1178 -86.43 -35.21 133.76
CA ASP A 1178 -87.16 -36.24 134.50
C ASP A 1178 -87.84 -37.27 133.56
N PRO A 1179 -87.45 -38.56 133.58
CA PRO A 1179 -88.05 -39.60 132.75
C PRO A 1179 -89.46 -40.07 133.19
N ASP A 1180 -89.87 -39.87 134.45
CA ASP A 1180 -91.12 -40.39 135.01
C ASP A 1180 -91.92 -39.33 135.80
N GLY A 1181 -92.05 -38.14 135.22
CA GLY A 1181 -92.76 -36.97 135.76
C GLY A 1181 -94.26 -37.15 136.13
N GLY A 1182 -94.77 -38.37 136.19
CA GLY A 1182 -96.09 -38.73 136.69
C GLY A 1182 -96.13 -39.14 138.17
N ASN A 1183 -94.98 -39.43 138.80
CA ASN A 1183 -94.87 -39.90 140.18
C ASN A 1183 -94.75 -38.74 141.22
N ASN A 1184 -94.95 -37.50 140.76
CA ASN A 1184 -94.52 -36.26 141.42
C ASN A 1184 -95.58 -35.59 142.32
N THR A 1185 -96.70 -36.23 142.67
CA THR A 1185 -97.81 -35.62 143.44
C THR A 1185 -98.44 -36.57 144.45
N GLY A 1186 -98.83 -36.08 145.65
CA GLY A 1186 -99.50 -36.87 146.70
C GLY A 1186 -100.54 -36.10 147.53
N THR A 1187 -101.60 -36.79 147.98
CA THR A 1187 -102.83 -36.20 148.58
C THR A 1187 -103.38 -37.01 149.76
N ASP A 1188 -103.97 -36.36 150.79
CA ASP A 1188 -104.67 -37.05 151.90
C ASP A 1188 -105.76 -36.16 152.58
N GLY A 1189 -106.64 -36.71 153.44
CA GLY A 1189 -107.75 -35.99 154.10
C GLY A 1189 -108.71 -36.83 154.97
N ASP A 1190 -109.84 -36.24 155.40
CA ASP A 1190 -111.00 -36.93 156.04
C ASP A 1190 -112.31 -36.65 155.27
N ASP A 1191 -113.20 -37.64 155.22
CA ASP A 1191 -114.36 -37.71 154.32
C ASP A 1191 -115.64 -38.22 155.01
N THR A 1192 -116.07 -37.54 156.08
CA THR A 1192 -117.31 -37.89 156.81
C THR A 1192 -118.29 -36.72 156.95
N THR A 1193 -119.60 -37.03 157.04
CA THR A 1193 -120.69 -36.04 157.02
C THR A 1193 -121.56 -36.07 158.29
N PRO A 1194 -121.97 -34.92 158.86
CA PRO A 1194 -122.76 -34.90 160.10
C PRO A 1194 -124.23 -35.33 159.91
N THR A 1195 -124.73 -36.17 160.82
CA THR A 1195 -126.14 -36.56 160.89
C THR A 1195 -126.85 -35.92 162.09
N ALA A 1196 -128.02 -35.32 161.87
CA ALA A 1196 -128.88 -34.83 162.95
C ALA A 1196 -129.95 -35.87 163.34
N ASP A 1197 -130.25 -35.99 164.64
CA ASP A 1197 -131.38 -36.78 165.16
C ASP A 1197 -132.06 -36.03 166.33
N ILE A 1198 -133.40 -36.01 166.32
CA ILE A 1198 -134.25 -35.64 167.46
C ILE A 1198 -135.10 -36.87 167.75
N ALA A 1199 -134.61 -37.69 168.68
CA ALA A 1199 -135.08 -39.05 168.86
C ALA A 1199 -136.54 -39.15 169.36
N VAL A 1200 -137.32 -40.01 168.68
CA VAL A 1200 -138.46 -40.72 169.27
C VAL A 1200 -138.29 -42.21 168.97
N SER A 1201 -138.59 -43.06 169.96
CA SER A 1201 -138.25 -44.49 169.93
C SER A 1201 -138.94 -45.31 168.84
N LYS A 1202 -138.30 -46.41 168.42
CA LYS A 1202 -138.79 -47.38 167.44
C LYS A 1202 -138.80 -48.81 168.01
N THR A 1203 -139.64 -49.67 167.45
CA THR A 1203 -139.47 -51.14 167.48
C THR A 1203 -139.69 -51.73 166.09
N LEU A 1204 -138.97 -52.80 165.77
CA LEU A 1204 -139.09 -53.57 164.53
C LEU A 1204 -138.70 -55.03 164.79
N THR A 1205 -139.25 -55.96 164.00
CA THR A 1205 -138.92 -57.39 163.97
C THR A 1205 -137.82 -57.73 162.95
N THR A 1206 -137.49 -59.01 162.80
CA THR A 1206 -136.19 -59.56 162.36
C THR A 1206 -136.08 -60.01 160.89
N ALA A 1207 -134.82 -60.20 160.45
CA ALA A 1207 -134.29 -61.14 159.44
C ALA A 1207 -133.83 -60.56 158.08
N GLY A 1208 -132.79 -61.19 157.49
CA GLY A 1208 -132.32 -61.01 156.10
C GLY A 1208 -132.96 -62.04 155.15
N PRO A 1209 -132.27 -62.61 154.13
CA PRO A 1209 -130.97 -62.32 153.50
C PRO A 1209 -131.14 -61.81 152.03
N TYR A 1210 -130.09 -61.75 151.19
CA TYR A 1210 -130.08 -62.29 149.80
C TYR A 1210 -128.68 -62.26 149.11
N VAL A 1211 -128.60 -62.48 147.79
CA VAL A 1211 -127.46 -63.00 147.00
C VAL A 1211 -127.46 -62.46 145.55
N ILE A 1212 -126.33 -62.63 144.84
CA ILE A 1212 -126.10 -62.49 143.37
C ILE A 1212 -125.73 -61.08 142.90
N GLY A 1213 -124.75 -61.02 141.98
CA GLY A 1213 -124.20 -59.86 141.28
C GLY A 1213 -123.09 -60.33 140.34
#